data_AF-A0A084QWQ3-F1
#
_entry.id   AF-A0A084QWQ3-F1
#
_cell.length_a   1.000
_cell.length_b   1.000
_cell.length_c   1.000
_cell.angle_alpha   90.00
_cell.angle_beta   90.00
_cell.angle_gamma   90.00
#
_symmetry.space_group_name_H-M   'P 1'
#
loop_
_entity.id
_entity.type
_entity.pdbx_description
1 polymer ?
#
loop_
_entity_poly.entity_id
_entity_poly.type
_entity_poly.pdbx_seq_one_letter_code
_entity_poly.pdbx_strand_id
1 'polypeptide(L)'
;MSSASLPPNKRPRIIARACLLCRTRKTRCDGQQPQCTACVNLNKQCEYKFQNPRERPTFSRIHGLESRLSTLENFVVILHLAEPEERERLLNAAVDAHGVVTVPLDLPSRHQHRPPDRDQNHSPVEPVSTEDELSISHFISRVGAGTEVLRNFGPSSALHVPPKRSSGPTESRKQPGPHDRQCDALFANAALQRQLEHKLSEKNLIEGVPTNIALHLLNCHWSRQHHTLLLTYRPAIMRDLRQAGPHASPFLVNAIFACSSKFSGLLEVRDDPANPASAGCRFFTRCDKLLAQEGLLMQSTISTVAGLLLLGSTYNARGETSKGWLYCGYALRMVYDLGLHLDPTETTDAPEEIEIRRRVFWGAFIYDKLQGLYLGRPVAINVRDSRVSHELFDTYEEMDLFLSPASMGVAINSPMPIRSVSTFQQLCLLSKIMTTIINAFYVIGAMVSDAQSSLQSVEAALEQWKDNLPAELEFSPWASRQANKQPPNVMILHSLYYTLLILLHRPFISDGHMRAAGFPSRSWERCSEASQCISHIARCFRDAFTLSSAPYLLGYTIYVACTIHVRNVVSQREDASFLHESVCCLDELCTANPGIAKPVSIIRRMMKDNAIETNKGVNQPQIADLTTPSLESLDLDAIISMFPTSDFQSTGNDASGTHYPDLSYDPLFGFMDEHSASMITSRVWDVLIVGSGNAGFSAALSATDSGARNVLLIDKCPQSWVGGNSYFTAGAYRITHDGLPDILPLVNNVSEIQAANIELAPYTGADFSADMRKVCAGRSDPRLSEALIGDSNGAIKWLASKGVRFQLSFNRQAYEVGGKIKFWGGLCVKTEDGGKGLINDELAAARRQDVQFSWSTALHHVERQPSTDLLQATVTVDGSTKAIITRALIFAAGGFEANPKMRSEFLGPGWDMAMVRGTPYNTGDCLEFAIRDLDAKPVGNWSGCHATCWDANANPDIGDREASNEYTKSGYPLGLMLNTNGDRFVDEGVDMRNYTYAKFGRAILGQPEHVAFQVWDARTTSWLREEEYREERVERISADSLDKLANKCVARGLHNKDQFLDTIHTYNKAVYAHRKEHPNSKWDPAIKDGLSTQSSSMKLPLAKSNWALPLDKGPFLAVKVTCGVTFTFGGLQVDASTAQLLSSTTGKPLPGLYCVGEMMGGLFYDNYPGGSGLTSGTVFGRRAGEAAAKAASVASRL
;
A
#
# COMPACT_ATOMS: atom_id res chain seq x y z
N MET A 1 -56.46 43.85 8.58
CA MET A 1 -55.62 44.31 7.46
C MET A 1 -54.39 43.43 7.36
N SER A 2 -53.77 43.33 6.18
CA SER A 2 -52.90 42.21 5.79
C SER A 2 -51.54 42.15 6.50
N SER A 3 -51.09 40.93 6.78
CA SER A 3 -49.67 40.59 6.91
C SER A 3 -48.94 40.80 5.57
N ALA A 4 -47.69 41.25 5.61
CA ALA A 4 -46.79 41.22 4.45
C ALA A 4 -45.38 40.80 4.88
N SER A 5 -44.97 39.60 4.46
CA SER A 5 -43.65 39.02 4.71
C SER A 5 -42.58 39.61 3.80
N LEU A 6 -41.42 39.97 4.35
CA LEU A 6 -40.21 40.22 3.54
C LEU A 6 -39.62 38.90 3.02
N PRO A 7 -39.19 38.82 1.75
CA PRO A 7 -38.76 37.56 1.14
C PRO A 7 -37.30 37.19 1.49
N PRO A 8 -36.95 35.89 1.53
CA PRO A 8 -35.58 35.44 1.78
C PRO A 8 -34.64 35.71 0.59
N ASN A 9 -33.40 36.01 0.91
CA ASN A 9 -32.34 36.35 -0.04
C ASN A 9 -32.04 35.17 -0.98
N LYS A 10 -32.28 35.32 -2.30
CA LYS A 10 -32.02 34.27 -3.29
C LYS A 10 -30.52 34.20 -3.62
N ARG A 11 -29.93 33.00 -3.50
CA ARG A 11 -28.59 32.68 -4.02
C ARG A 11 -28.50 33.01 -5.53
N PRO A 12 -27.35 33.48 -6.04
CA PRO A 12 -27.20 33.80 -7.47
C PRO A 12 -27.38 32.55 -8.34
N ARG A 13 -28.25 32.64 -9.35
CA ARG A 13 -28.45 31.57 -10.34
C ARG A 13 -27.25 31.52 -11.29
N ILE A 14 -26.66 30.33 -11.46
CA ILE A 14 -25.59 30.10 -12.43
C ILE A 14 -26.13 30.36 -13.85
N ILE A 15 -25.56 31.35 -14.54
CA ILE A 15 -26.00 31.74 -15.89
C ILE A 15 -25.30 30.85 -16.94
N ALA A 16 -26.07 30.32 -17.89
CA ALA A 16 -25.53 29.59 -19.04
C ALA A 16 -24.67 30.53 -19.91
N ARG A 17 -23.38 30.22 -20.06
CA ARG A 17 -22.37 31.08 -20.72
C ARG A 17 -22.58 31.38 -22.22
N ALA A 18 -23.58 30.81 -22.89
CA ALA A 18 -23.91 31.10 -24.29
C ALA A 18 -25.39 30.85 -24.61
N CYS A 19 -25.98 31.64 -25.50
CA CYS A 19 -27.34 31.43 -26.00
C CYS A 19 -27.43 30.20 -26.92
N LEU A 20 -28.64 29.67 -27.12
CA LEU A 20 -28.88 28.46 -27.93
C LEU A 20 -28.38 28.61 -29.36
N LEU A 21 -28.64 29.74 -30.02
CA LEU A 21 -28.25 29.93 -31.42
C LEU A 21 -26.72 29.88 -31.59
N CYS A 22 -25.98 30.60 -30.74
CA CYS A 22 -24.52 30.60 -30.78
C CYS A 22 -23.95 29.23 -30.37
N ARG A 23 -24.56 28.56 -29.39
CA ARG A 23 -24.16 27.21 -28.97
C ARG A 23 -24.36 26.17 -30.09
N THR A 24 -25.48 26.22 -30.80
CA THR A 24 -25.77 25.32 -31.93
C THR A 24 -24.85 25.58 -33.13
N ARG A 25 -24.53 26.85 -33.42
CA ARG A 25 -23.61 27.23 -34.52
C ARG A 25 -22.13 27.18 -34.13
N LYS A 26 -21.80 26.83 -32.88
CA LYS A 26 -20.44 26.87 -32.29
C LYS A 26 -19.73 28.23 -32.46
N THR A 27 -20.48 29.33 -32.48
CA THR A 27 -19.95 30.70 -32.62
C THR A 27 -19.81 31.39 -31.25
N ARG A 28 -18.87 32.33 -31.14
CA ARG A 28 -18.62 33.07 -29.89
C ARG A 28 -19.84 33.90 -29.49
N CYS A 29 -20.37 33.65 -28.29
CA CYS A 29 -21.45 34.42 -27.68
C CYS A 29 -20.82 35.39 -26.66
N ASP A 30 -21.20 36.66 -26.70
CA ASP A 30 -20.79 37.70 -25.75
C ASP A 30 -21.69 37.79 -24.51
N GLY A 31 -22.77 37.01 -24.45
CA GLY A 31 -23.59 36.85 -23.24
C GLY A 31 -24.52 38.03 -22.90
N GLN A 32 -24.54 39.10 -23.71
CA GLN A 32 -25.44 40.23 -23.47
C GLN A 32 -26.92 39.82 -23.50
N GLN A 33 -27.73 40.52 -22.71
CA GLN A 33 -29.18 40.35 -22.59
C GLN A 33 -29.87 41.70 -22.87
N PRO A 34 -31.04 41.72 -23.55
CA PRO A 34 -31.86 40.56 -23.92
C PRO A 34 -31.36 39.77 -25.14
N GLN A 35 -30.45 40.31 -25.96
CA GLN A 35 -29.87 39.61 -27.11
C GLN A 35 -28.35 39.77 -27.15
N CYS A 36 -27.64 38.70 -27.53
CA CYS A 36 -26.19 38.73 -27.70
C CYS A 36 -25.81 39.35 -29.07
N THR A 37 -24.69 40.06 -29.17
CA THR A 37 -24.25 40.78 -30.39
C THR A 37 -24.22 39.88 -31.62
N ALA A 38 -23.78 38.62 -31.44
CA ALA A 38 -23.76 37.63 -32.53
C ALA A 38 -25.16 37.28 -33.06
N CYS A 39 -26.20 37.27 -32.22
CA CYS A 39 -27.59 37.06 -32.66
C CYS A 39 -28.19 38.31 -33.33
N VAL A 40 -27.85 39.51 -32.84
CA VAL A 40 -28.26 40.79 -33.43
C VAL A 40 -27.72 40.90 -34.86
N ASN A 41 -26.42 40.67 -35.06
CA ASN A 41 -25.77 40.73 -36.38
C ASN A 41 -26.31 39.67 -37.36
N LEU A 42 -26.85 38.56 -36.85
CA LEU A 42 -27.47 37.51 -37.66
C LEU A 42 -28.98 37.74 -37.90
N ASN A 43 -29.57 38.76 -37.27
CA ASN A 43 -31.00 39.06 -37.23
C ASN A 43 -31.86 37.82 -36.90
N LYS A 44 -31.48 37.11 -35.82
CA LYS A 44 -32.16 35.89 -35.32
C LYS A 44 -32.41 35.97 -33.83
N GLN A 45 -33.53 35.39 -33.40
CA GLN A 45 -33.98 35.42 -32.01
C GLN A 45 -32.96 34.78 -31.06
N CYS A 46 -32.58 35.51 -30.01
CA CYS A 46 -31.59 35.07 -29.03
C CYS A 46 -32.28 34.42 -27.82
N GLU A 47 -32.25 33.10 -27.71
CA GLU A 47 -32.87 32.36 -26.61
C GLU A 47 -31.80 31.77 -25.66
N TYR A 48 -31.94 32.01 -24.36
CA TYR A 48 -31.14 31.39 -23.31
C TYR A 48 -31.98 30.37 -22.53
N LYS A 49 -31.93 29.08 -22.89
CA LYS A 49 -32.58 28.03 -22.08
C LYS A 49 -31.77 27.74 -20.82
N PHE A 50 -32.35 28.08 -19.68
CA PHE A 50 -31.96 27.51 -18.39
C PHE A 50 -32.40 26.05 -18.36
N GLN A 51 -31.48 25.13 -18.62
CA GLN A 51 -31.64 23.74 -18.20
C GLN A 51 -31.28 23.68 -16.73
N ASN A 52 -32.24 23.35 -15.86
CA ASN A 52 -31.90 22.79 -14.55
C ASN A 52 -31.01 21.56 -14.79
N PRO A 53 -30.01 21.29 -13.92
CA PRO A 53 -29.30 20.03 -13.96
C PRO A 53 -30.31 18.87 -13.99
N ARG A 54 -30.08 17.85 -14.81
CA ARG A 54 -30.80 16.58 -14.62
C ARG A 54 -30.41 16.09 -13.24
N GLU A 55 -31.34 16.16 -12.29
CA GLU A 55 -31.15 15.60 -10.96
C GLU A 55 -30.80 14.11 -11.13
N ARG A 56 -29.58 13.74 -10.70
CA ARG A 56 -29.31 12.33 -10.43
C ARG A 56 -30.29 11.91 -9.34
N PRO A 57 -31.02 10.79 -9.48
CA PRO A 57 -31.95 10.36 -8.45
C PRO A 57 -31.18 10.21 -7.13
N THR A 58 -31.66 10.90 -6.09
CA THR A 58 -31.05 10.86 -4.77
C THR A 58 -31.13 9.44 -4.21
N PHE A 59 -30.16 9.06 -3.37
CA PHE A 59 -30.12 7.71 -2.77
C PHE A 59 -31.43 7.35 -2.05
N SER A 60 -32.03 8.31 -1.34
CA SER A 60 -33.37 8.18 -0.73
C SER A 60 -34.50 7.91 -1.74
N ARG A 61 -34.43 8.44 -2.96
CA ARG A 61 -35.43 8.17 -4.02
C ARG A 61 -35.19 6.84 -4.73
N ILE A 62 -33.94 6.36 -4.79
CA ILE A 62 -33.61 5.01 -5.25
C ILE A 62 -34.12 3.99 -4.22
N HIS A 63 -33.74 4.14 -2.95
CA HIS A 63 -34.19 3.31 -1.84
C HIS A 63 -35.73 3.33 -1.67
N GLY A 64 -36.39 4.47 -1.89
CA GLY A 64 -37.85 4.56 -1.89
C GLY A 64 -38.53 3.85 -3.06
N LEU A 65 -37.84 3.70 -4.20
CA LEU A 65 -38.31 2.88 -5.32
C LEU A 65 -38.05 1.39 -5.06
N GLU A 66 -36.87 1.03 -4.55
CA GLU A 66 -36.50 -0.35 -4.17
C GLU A 66 -37.44 -0.90 -3.10
N SER A 67 -37.71 -0.13 -2.04
CA SER A 67 -38.68 -0.48 -1.00
C SER A 67 -40.08 -0.69 -1.57
N ARG A 68 -40.54 0.18 -2.48
CA ARG A 68 -41.85 0.02 -3.15
C ARG A 68 -41.89 -1.19 -4.09
N LEU A 69 -40.76 -1.55 -4.70
CA LEU A 69 -40.62 -2.74 -5.55
C LEU A 69 -40.77 -4.00 -4.69
N SER A 70 -40.05 -4.07 -3.57
CA SER A 70 -40.15 -5.17 -2.60
C SER A 70 -41.55 -5.32 -1.99
N THR A 71 -42.27 -4.22 -1.70
CA THR A 71 -43.68 -4.29 -1.27
C THR A 71 -44.58 -4.92 -2.35
N LEU A 72 -44.38 -4.57 -3.63
CA LEU A 72 -45.17 -5.12 -4.73
C LEU A 72 -44.83 -6.58 -5.00
N GLU A 73 -43.56 -6.97 -4.94
CA GLU A 73 -43.11 -8.36 -5.07
C GLU A 73 -43.70 -9.24 -3.97
N ASN A 74 -43.63 -8.81 -2.71
CA ASN A 74 -44.27 -9.51 -1.59
C ASN A 74 -45.80 -9.59 -1.75
N PHE A 75 -46.47 -8.55 -2.25
CA PHE A 75 -47.90 -8.60 -2.50
C PHE A 75 -48.27 -9.61 -3.60
N VAL A 76 -47.45 -9.76 -4.64
CA VAL A 76 -47.63 -10.80 -5.66
C VAL A 76 -47.45 -12.21 -5.08
N VAL A 77 -46.51 -12.41 -4.15
CA VAL A 77 -46.34 -13.68 -3.42
C VAL A 77 -47.56 -13.99 -2.56
N ILE A 78 -48.07 -13.01 -1.80
CA ILE A 78 -49.30 -13.17 -0.99
C ILE A 78 -50.49 -13.55 -1.88
N LEU A 79 -50.67 -12.87 -3.02
CA LEU A 79 -51.73 -13.20 -3.98
C LEU A 79 -51.57 -14.61 -4.57
N HIS A 80 -50.34 -15.05 -4.86
CA HIS A 80 -50.08 -16.39 -5.37
C HIS A 80 -50.47 -17.50 -4.37
N LEU A 81 -50.22 -17.25 -3.08
CA LEU A 81 -50.49 -18.18 -1.98
C LEU A 81 -51.93 -18.09 -1.42
N ALA A 82 -52.67 -17.01 -1.72
CA ALA A 82 -54.05 -16.83 -1.28
C ALA A 82 -55.05 -17.67 -2.09
N GLU A 83 -56.04 -18.26 -1.40
CA GLU A 83 -57.19 -18.96 -1.98
C GLU A 83 -58.03 -18.04 -2.91
N PRO A 84 -58.78 -18.57 -3.89
CA PRO A 84 -59.40 -17.77 -4.96
C PRO A 84 -60.27 -16.58 -4.48
N GLU A 85 -61.15 -16.79 -3.49
CA GLU A 85 -61.99 -15.71 -2.96
C GLU A 85 -61.21 -14.64 -2.18
N GLU A 86 -60.15 -15.05 -1.47
CA GLU A 86 -59.31 -14.15 -0.68
C GLU A 86 -58.41 -13.31 -1.60
N ARG A 87 -57.87 -13.95 -2.65
CA ARG A 87 -57.11 -13.32 -3.75
C ARG A 87 -57.93 -12.25 -4.47
N GLU A 88 -59.20 -12.52 -4.75
CA GLU A 88 -60.11 -11.56 -5.39
C GLU A 88 -60.44 -10.38 -4.47
N ARG A 89 -60.62 -10.58 -3.16
CA ARG A 89 -60.73 -9.46 -2.20
C ARG A 89 -59.47 -8.62 -2.12
N LEU A 90 -58.29 -9.24 -2.04
CA LEU A 90 -57.01 -8.54 -1.95
C LEU A 90 -56.74 -7.70 -3.20
N LEU A 91 -57.04 -8.21 -4.40
CA LEU A 91 -56.94 -7.45 -5.65
C LEU A 91 -57.90 -6.25 -5.69
N ASN A 92 -59.16 -6.45 -5.29
CA ASN A 92 -60.15 -5.37 -5.26
C ASN A 92 -59.89 -4.33 -4.16
N ALA A 93 -59.17 -4.68 -3.09
CA ALA A 93 -58.76 -3.74 -2.04
C ALA A 93 -57.49 -2.94 -2.41
N ALA A 94 -56.63 -3.47 -3.27
CA ALA A 94 -55.36 -2.86 -3.64
C ALA A 94 -55.43 -1.87 -4.81
N VAL A 95 -56.57 -1.75 -5.49
CA VAL A 95 -56.77 -0.83 -6.63
C VAL A 95 -58.01 0.02 -6.39
N ASP A 96 -57.85 1.35 -6.36
CA ASP A 96 -58.98 2.25 -6.17
C ASP A 96 -59.82 2.45 -7.45
N ALA A 97 -60.97 3.11 -7.30
CA ALA A 97 -61.90 3.41 -8.41
C ALA A 97 -61.33 4.38 -9.48
N HIS A 98 -60.09 4.84 -9.33
CA HIS A 98 -59.36 5.67 -10.29
C HIS A 98 -58.14 4.95 -10.89
N GLY A 99 -57.94 3.67 -10.57
CA GLY A 99 -56.86 2.84 -11.10
C GLY A 99 -55.52 3.03 -10.39
N VAL A 100 -55.49 3.66 -9.21
CA VAL A 100 -54.26 3.85 -8.42
C VAL A 100 -54.03 2.63 -7.53
N VAL A 101 -52.89 1.96 -7.73
CA VAL A 101 -52.52 0.76 -6.96
C VAL A 101 -51.87 1.17 -5.64
N THR A 102 -52.52 0.83 -4.53
CA THR A 102 -52.10 1.15 -3.17
C THR A 102 -52.29 -0.09 -2.28
N VAL A 103 -51.20 -0.74 -1.90
CA VAL A 103 -51.24 -2.00 -1.14
C VAL A 103 -51.50 -1.70 0.35
N PRO A 104 -52.51 -2.32 1.02
CA PRO A 104 -52.74 -2.14 2.45
C PRO A 104 -51.60 -2.73 3.30
N LEU A 105 -51.20 -2.02 4.36
CA LEU A 105 -50.06 -2.40 5.22
C LEU A 105 -50.41 -3.27 6.43
N ASP A 106 -51.70 -3.42 6.77
CA ASP A 106 -52.17 -4.16 7.95
C ASP A 106 -53.07 -5.36 7.55
N LEU A 107 -52.63 -6.58 7.88
CA LEU A 107 -53.43 -7.81 7.82
C LEU A 107 -53.24 -8.62 9.12
N PRO A 108 -54.31 -9.14 9.76
CA PRO A 108 -54.25 -9.66 11.12
C PRO A 108 -53.82 -11.14 11.22
N SER A 109 -52.97 -11.44 12.21
CA SER A 109 -52.63 -12.82 12.62
C SER A 109 -53.75 -13.48 13.44
N ARG A 110 -53.92 -14.81 13.33
CA ARG A 110 -54.96 -15.56 14.09
C ARG A 110 -54.39 -16.84 14.72
N HIS A 111 -54.57 -16.99 16.04
CA HIS A 111 -54.00 -18.09 16.84
C HIS A 111 -54.95 -19.29 17.07
N GLN A 112 -54.36 -20.49 16.97
CA GLN A 112 -54.50 -21.71 17.81
C GLN A 112 -55.86 -22.39 18.12
N HIS A 113 -55.82 -23.73 18.09
CA HIS A 113 -56.58 -24.63 18.97
C HIS A 113 -55.72 -25.83 19.46
N ARG A 114 -55.84 -26.15 20.77
CA ARG A 114 -55.33 -27.32 21.55
C ARG A 114 -56.57 -28.06 22.18
N PRO A 115 -56.52 -29.17 22.95
CA PRO A 115 -55.43 -29.85 23.73
C PRO A 115 -55.32 -31.38 23.33
N PRO A 116 -54.81 -32.38 24.13
CA PRO A 116 -54.21 -32.36 25.47
C PRO A 116 -52.86 -33.11 25.66
N ASP A 117 -52.30 -32.94 26.86
CA ASP A 117 -50.92 -33.19 27.27
C ASP A 117 -50.51 -34.64 27.60
N ARG A 118 -49.23 -34.93 27.35
CA ARG A 118 -48.36 -35.72 28.24
C ARG A 118 -46.94 -35.15 28.24
N ASP A 119 -46.27 -35.29 29.37
CA ASP A 119 -45.05 -34.58 29.77
C ASP A 119 -43.74 -34.92 29.02
N GLN A 120 -42.80 -33.95 29.11
CA GLN A 120 -41.33 -34.07 29.02
C GLN A 120 -40.69 -34.44 27.65
N ASN A 121 -40.30 -33.42 26.88
CA ASN A 121 -38.91 -32.90 26.86
C ASN A 121 -38.76 -31.70 25.92
N HIS A 122 -38.00 -30.68 26.34
CA HIS A 122 -37.79 -29.43 25.61
C HIS A 122 -36.43 -29.37 24.88
N SER A 123 -36.43 -28.81 23.68
CA SER A 123 -35.29 -28.11 23.07
C SER A 123 -35.84 -27.06 22.09
N PRO A 124 -35.44 -25.78 22.17
CA PRO A 124 -35.92 -24.73 21.26
C PRO A 124 -35.12 -24.70 19.96
N VAL A 125 -35.77 -24.34 18.86
CA VAL A 125 -35.18 -24.16 17.52
C VAL A 125 -35.13 -22.66 17.19
N GLU A 126 -34.04 -22.22 16.57
CA GLU A 126 -33.78 -20.81 16.22
C GLU A 126 -34.66 -20.28 15.06
N PRO A 127 -34.78 -18.93 14.90
CA PRO A 127 -35.53 -18.33 13.80
C PRO A 127 -34.73 -18.34 12.49
N VAL A 128 -35.33 -18.87 11.42
CA VAL A 128 -34.73 -18.94 10.09
C VAL A 128 -34.76 -17.57 9.39
N SER A 129 -33.60 -17.14 8.87
CA SER A 129 -33.46 -15.97 7.98
C SER A 129 -33.88 -16.31 6.55
N THR A 130 -34.60 -15.40 5.90
CA THR A 130 -34.92 -15.46 4.46
C THR A 130 -34.16 -14.37 3.70
N GLU A 131 -33.01 -14.74 3.13
CA GLU A 131 -32.36 -14.01 2.03
C GLU A 131 -32.29 -14.94 0.80
N ASP A 132 -32.49 -14.41 -0.40
CA ASP A 132 -32.57 -15.23 -1.62
C ASP A 132 -31.29 -16.05 -1.88
N GLU A 133 -31.46 -17.37 -2.01
CA GLU A 133 -30.38 -18.34 -2.28
C GLU A 133 -29.81 -18.21 -3.70
N LEU A 134 -29.02 -17.17 -3.94
CA LEU A 134 -28.00 -17.20 -4.99
C LEU A 134 -26.99 -18.29 -4.63
N SER A 135 -27.15 -19.46 -5.26
CA SER A 135 -26.32 -20.64 -5.03
C SER A 135 -24.83 -20.32 -5.16
N ILE A 136 -24.10 -20.54 -4.07
CA ILE A 136 -22.66 -20.28 -3.93
C ILE A 136 -21.84 -21.17 -4.89
N SER A 137 -22.42 -22.25 -5.40
CA SER A 137 -21.87 -23.07 -6.48
C SER A 137 -21.46 -22.27 -7.73
N HIS A 138 -22.08 -21.11 -7.98
CA HIS A 138 -21.68 -20.20 -9.07
C HIS A 138 -20.37 -19.46 -8.80
N PHE A 139 -19.84 -19.45 -7.58
CA PHE A 139 -18.61 -18.74 -7.19
C PHE A 139 -17.42 -19.68 -6.95
N ILE A 140 -17.61 -20.99 -7.09
CA ILE A 140 -16.61 -22.03 -6.83
C ILE A 140 -16.21 -22.70 -8.16
N SER A 141 -14.91 -22.87 -8.40
CA SER A 141 -14.38 -23.55 -9.58
C SER A 141 -13.34 -24.58 -9.19
N ARG A 142 -13.72 -25.86 -9.19
CA ARG A 142 -12.79 -26.97 -8.96
C ARG A 142 -11.92 -27.17 -10.21
N VAL A 143 -10.62 -26.88 -10.09
CA VAL A 143 -9.62 -27.09 -11.14
C VAL A 143 -8.63 -28.15 -10.70
N GLY A 144 -8.63 -29.32 -11.33
CA GLY A 144 -7.67 -30.39 -11.07
C GLY A 144 -8.21 -31.78 -11.41
N ALA A 145 -7.62 -32.42 -12.42
CA ALA A 145 -7.80 -33.85 -12.65
C ALA A 145 -6.74 -34.61 -11.84
N GLY A 146 -7.06 -34.97 -10.59
CA GLY A 146 -6.24 -35.89 -9.78
C GLY A 146 -5.39 -35.29 -8.65
N THR A 147 -5.56 -34.01 -8.29
CA THR A 147 -4.94 -33.42 -7.08
C THR A 147 -5.99 -32.71 -6.22
N GLU A 148 -5.98 -32.98 -4.91
CA GLU A 148 -7.05 -32.65 -3.95
C GLU A 148 -7.12 -31.16 -3.52
N VAL A 149 -6.39 -30.25 -4.18
CA VAL A 149 -6.25 -28.86 -3.74
C VAL A 149 -7.40 -27.99 -4.28
N LEU A 150 -8.36 -27.69 -3.41
CA LEU A 150 -9.46 -26.78 -3.70
C LEU A 150 -8.93 -25.32 -3.76
N ARG A 151 -9.06 -24.67 -4.93
CA ARG A 151 -8.81 -23.23 -5.11
C ARG A 151 -10.06 -22.52 -5.62
N ASN A 152 -10.32 -21.31 -5.15
CA ASN A 152 -11.54 -20.57 -5.49
C ASN A 152 -11.31 -19.41 -6.47
N PHE A 153 -12.12 -19.37 -7.52
CA PHE A 153 -12.14 -18.30 -8.53
C PHE A 153 -13.58 -17.84 -8.77
N GLY A 154 -13.89 -16.59 -8.45
CA GLY A 154 -15.23 -16.01 -8.65
C GLY A 154 -15.56 -15.75 -10.13
N PRO A 155 -16.84 -15.50 -10.48
CA PRO A 155 -17.35 -15.48 -11.87
C PRO A 155 -16.66 -14.53 -12.86
N SER A 156 -15.99 -13.49 -12.36
CA SER A 156 -15.23 -12.52 -13.17
C SER A 156 -13.81 -12.98 -13.53
N SER A 157 -13.32 -14.08 -12.94
CA SER A 157 -11.98 -14.62 -13.17
C SER A 157 -11.90 -15.36 -14.50
N ALA A 158 -10.81 -15.16 -15.25
CA ALA A 158 -10.48 -15.97 -16.41
C ALA A 158 -10.19 -17.46 -16.06
N LEU A 159 -10.00 -17.76 -14.77
CA LEU A 159 -9.82 -19.12 -14.23
C LEU A 159 -11.12 -19.72 -13.67
N HIS A 160 -12.24 -18.99 -13.76
CA HIS A 160 -13.55 -19.50 -13.35
C HIS A 160 -14.06 -20.54 -14.35
N VAL A 161 -14.24 -21.76 -13.86
CA VAL A 161 -14.93 -22.85 -14.55
C VAL A 161 -16.36 -22.91 -14.00
N PRO A 162 -17.39 -22.55 -14.78
CA PRO A 162 -18.77 -22.65 -14.34
C PRO A 162 -19.15 -24.10 -14.01
N PRO A 163 -19.97 -24.35 -12.97
CA PRO A 163 -20.46 -25.69 -12.69
C PRO A 163 -21.21 -26.25 -13.91
N LYS A 164 -20.85 -27.46 -14.34
CA LYS A 164 -21.62 -28.18 -15.37
C LYS A 164 -23.05 -28.36 -14.86
N ARG A 165 -24.04 -27.95 -15.64
CA ARG A 165 -25.46 -28.26 -15.37
C ARG A 165 -25.66 -29.78 -15.36
N SER A 166 -25.58 -30.38 -14.18
CA SER A 166 -26.01 -31.76 -13.96
C SER A 166 -27.53 -31.84 -14.15
N SER A 167 -27.96 -32.79 -14.97
CA SER A 167 -29.38 -33.01 -15.25
C SER A 167 -30.10 -33.62 -14.03
N GLY A 168 -31.02 -32.85 -13.46
CA GLY A 168 -31.95 -33.30 -12.41
C GLY A 168 -31.52 -32.96 -10.99
N PRO A 169 -32.46 -32.66 -10.08
CA PRO A 169 -32.19 -32.58 -8.66
C PRO A 169 -31.94 -34.01 -8.15
N THR A 170 -30.71 -34.30 -7.72
CA THR A 170 -30.47 -35.48 -6.91
C THR A 170 -31.08 -35.20 -5.53
N GLU A 171 -32.28 -35.73 -5.28
CA GLU A 171 -32.89 -35.69 -3.95
C GLU A 171 -32.06 -36.53 -2.97
N SER A 172 -31.01 -35.93 -2.40
CA SER A 172 -30.39 -36.41 -1.18
C SER A 172 -31.39 -36.20 -0.04
N ARG A 173 -32.30 -37.17 0.08
CA ARG A 173 -33.34 -37.30 1.11
C ARG A 173 -32.80 -36.90 2.49
N LYS A 174 -33.01 -35.65 2.89
CA LYS A 174 -32.70 -35.13 4.24
C LYS A 174 -33.57 -35.87 5.26
N GLN A 175 -33.05 -36.99 5.78
CA GLN A 175 -33.56 -37.53 7.03
C GLN A 175 -33.09 -36.60 8.16
N PRO A 176 -33.94 -36.24 9.13
CA PRO A 176 -33.48 -35.63 10.36
C PRO A 176 -32.71 -36.70 11.17
N GLY A 177 -31.41 -36.47 11.40
CA GLY A 177 -30.52 -37.44 12.05
C GLY A 177 -29.02 -37.52 11.66
N PRO A 178 -28.44 -36.71 10.73
CA PRO A 178 -27.01 -36.81 10.41
C PRO A 178 -26.09 -35.86 11.21
N HIS A 179 -26.55 -34.67 11.60
CA HIS A 179 -25.69 -33.64 12.23
C HIS A 179 -25.14 -34.10 13.58
N ASP A 180 -26.02 -34.51 14.51
CA ASP A 180 -25.62 -34.97 15.85
C ASP A 180 -24.66 -36.16 15.78
N ARG A 181 -24.86 -37.07 14.80
CA ARG A 181 -23.95 -38.20 14.55
C ARG A 181 -22.56 -37.78 14.07
N GLN A 182 -22.44 -36.65 13.36
CA GLN A 182 -21.15 -36.09 12.94
C GLN A 182 -20.44 -35.44 14.13
N CYS A 183 -21.17 -34.70 14.97
CA CYS A 183 -20.65 -34.13 16.21
C CYS A 183 -20.20 -35.23 17.20
N ASP A 184 -21.05 -36.22 17.46
CA ASP A 184 -20.73 -37.39 18.31
C ASP A 184 -19.49 -38.13 17.81
N ALA A 185 -19.35 -38.33 16.50
CA ALA A 185 -18.21 -39.01 15.89
C ALA A 185 -16.91 -38.21 16.03
N LEU A 186 -16.94 -36.88 15.86
CA LEU A 186 -15.78 -36.02 16.06
C LEU A 186 -15.40 -35.91 17.54
N PHE A 187 -16.36 -35.74 18.44
CA PHE A 187 -16.14 -35.73 19.89
C PHE A 187 -15.51 -37.06 20.36
N ALA A 188 -16.01 -38.20 19.87
CA ALA A 188 -15.44 -39.51 20.17
C ALA A 188 -14.03 -39.69 19.58
N ASN A 189 -13.77 -39.20 18.37
CA ASN A 189 -12.42 -39.18 17.78
C ASN A 189 -11.47 -38.29 18.58
N ALA A 190 -11.90 -37.10 19.02
CA ALA A 190 -11.12 -36.19 19.85
C ALA A 190 -10.73 -36.85 21.18
N ALA A 191 -11.68 -37.52 21.85
CA ALA A 191 -11.42 -38.32 23.04
C ALA A 191 -10.38 -39.44 22.79
N LEU A 192 -10.50 -40.16 21.66
CA LEU A 192 -9.57 -41.22 21.28
C LEU A 192 -8.17 -40.68 20.98
N GLN A 193 -8.05 -39.59 20.19
CA GLN A 193 -6.74 -38.99 19.90
C GLN A 193 -6.10 -38.45 21.20
N ARG A 194 -6.89 -37.85 22.10
CA ARG A 194 -6.40 -37.38 23.40
C ARG A 194 -5.80 -38.51 24.24
N GLN A 195 -6.43 -39.68 24.27
CA GLN A 195 -5.87 -40.87 24.91
C GLN A 195 -4.57 -41.37 24.24
N LEU A 196 -4.42 -41.18 22.94
CA LEU A 196 -3.24 -41.61 22.17
C LEU A 196 -2.06 -40.63 22.21
N GLU A 197 -2.23 -39.42 22.75
CA GLU A 197 -1.16 -38.40 22.81
C GLU A 197 0.10 -38.89 23.56
N HIS A 198 -0.06 -39.71 24.60
CA HIS A 198 1.08 -40.26 25.37
C HIS A 198 2.08 -41.04 24.49
N LYS A 199 1.62 -41.63 23.38
CA LYS A 199 2.48 -42.38 22.45
C LYS A 199 3.49 -41.49 21.71
N LEU A 200 3.33 -40.17 21.73
CA LEU A 200 4.38 -39.27 21.24
C LEU A 200 5.67 -39.39 22.07
N SER A 201 5.59 -39.79 23.35
CA SER A 201 6.77 -40.05 24.19
C SER A 201 7.62 -41.23 23.72
N GLU A 202 7.10 -42.09 22.84
CA GLU A 202 7.86 -43.19 22.20
C GLU A 202 8.84 -42.67 21.13
N LYS A 203 8.69 -41.42 20.67
CA LYS A 203 9.62 -40.78 19.73
C LYS A 203 10.81 -40.18 20.48
N ASN A 204 12.01 -40.30 19.92
CA ASN A 204 13.21 -39.62 20.46
C ASN A 204 13.24 -38.12 20.14
N LEU A 205 12.72 -37.74 18.97
CA LEU A 205 12.68 -36.36 18.47
C LEU A 205 11.34 -36.06 17.81
N ILE A 206 10.91 -34.80 17.87
CA ILE A 206 9.78 -34.24 17.11
C ILE A 206 10.32 -32.98 16.40
N GLU A 207 10.30 -32.94 15.07
CA GLU A 207 10.89 -31.85 14.26
C GLU A 207 12.33 -31.47 14.65
N GLY A 208 13.15 -32.47 15.00
CA GLY A 208 14.54 -32.29 15.45
C GLY A 208 14.69 -31.84 16.91
N VAL A 209 13.60 -31.63 17.64
CA VAL A 209 13.59 -31.23 19.05
C VAL A 209 13.46 -32.45 19.96
N PRO A 210 14.22 -32.55 21.07
CA PRO A 210 14.00 -33.57 22.11
C PRO A 210 12.54 -33.62 22.55
N THR A 211 11.95 -34.83 22.54
CA THR A 211 10.51 -35.02 22.73
C THR A 211 9.96 -34.43 24.04
N ASN A 212 10.74 -34.41 25.12
CA ASN A 212 10.37 -33.76 26.37
C ASN A 212 10.19 -32.23 26.21
N ILE A 213 11.08 -31.57 25.46
CA ILE A 213 11.01 -30.12 25.17
C ILE A 213 9.87 -29.84 24.18
N ALA A 214 9.71 -30.67 23.15
CA ALA A 214 8.63 -30.54 22.18
C ALA A 214 7.24 -30.69 22.83
N LEU A 215 7.04 -31.71 23.68
CA LEU A 215 5.80 -31.90 24.44
C LEU A 215 5.55 -30.78 25.44
N HIS A 216 6.59 -30.23 26.07
CA HIS A 216 6.46 -29.05 26.93
C HIS A 216 5.95 -27.82 26.16
N LEU A 217 6.54 -27.53 24.99
CA LEU A 217 6.09 -26.41 24.14
C LEU A 217 4.67 -26.63 23.60
N LEU A 218 4.30 -27.86 23.23
CA LEU A 218 2.92 -28.21 22.88
C LEU A 218 1.97 -27.98 24.06
N ASN A 219 2.34 -28.34 25.29
CA ASN A 219 1.53 -28.06 26.49
C ASN A 219 1.40 -26.56 26.78
N CYS A 220 2.42 -25.74 26.51
CA CYS A 220 2.32 -24.29 26.55
C CYS A 220 1.32 -23.74 25.50
N HIS A 221 1.29 -24.31 24.29
CA HIS A 221 0.31 -23.96 23.25
C HIS A 221 -1.12 -24.34 23.67
N TRP A 222 -1.32 -25.61 24.04
CA TRP A 222 -2.61 -26.22 24.39
C TRP A 222 -3.18 -25.80 25.74
N SER A 223 -2.44 -25.02 26.55
CA SER A 223 -3.00 -24.39 27.75
C SER A 223 -3.44 -22.95 27.50
N ARG A 224 -2.94 -22.27 26.45
CA ARG A 224 -3.09 -20.81 26.30
C ARG A 224 -3.34 -20.35 24.87
N GLN A 225 -2.30 -20.40 24.02
CA GLN A 225 -2.32 -19.69 22.73
C GLN A 225 -3.37 -20.26 21.76
N HIS A 226 -3.56 -21.58 21.78
CA HIS A 226 -4.61 -22.27 21.04
C HIS A 226 -6.00 -21.65 21.32
N HIS A 227 -6.39 -21.53 22.59
CA HIS A 227 -7.71 -21.03 23.02
C HIS A 227 -7.96 -19.53 22.78
N THR A 228 -6.99 -18.78 22.26
CA THR A 228 -7.18 -17.35 21.95
C THR A 228 -7.89 -17.15 20.60
N LEU A 229 -7.65 -18.02 19.62
CA LEU A 229 -8.14 -17.89 18.24
C LEU A 229 -8.51 -19.23 17.57
N LEU A 230 -8.37 -20.37 18.26
CA LEU A 230 -8.60 -21.74 17.76
C LEU A 230 -8.05 -22.06 16.34
N LEU A 231 -6.98 -21.38 15.91
CA LEU A 231 -6.28 -21.55 14.61
C LEU A 231 -5.70 -22.95 14.38
N THR A 232 -5.83 -23.85 15.33
CA THR A 232 -5.22 -25.19 15.37
C THR A 232 -6.26 -26.15 15.91
N TYR A 233 -6.35 -27.36 15.36
CA TYR A 233 -7.26 -28.40 15.83
C TYR A 233 -6.45 -29.54 16.45
N ARG A 234 -6.51 -29.65 17.79
CA ARG A 234 -5.62 -30.51 18.57
C ARG A 234 -5.71 -32.01 18.19
N PRO A 235 -6.89 -32.61 17.98
CA PRO A 235 -7.00 -34.03 17.58
C PRO A 235 -6.23 -34.34 16.29
N ALA A 236 -6.39 -33.52 15.25
CA ALA A 236 -5.68 -33.70 13.98
C ALA A 236 -4.18 -33.46 14.12
N ILE A 237 -3.74 -32.37 14.77
CA ILE A 237 -2.31 -32.07 14.93
C ILE A 237 -1.59 -33.15 15.75
N MET A 238 -2.18 -33.60 16.87
CA MET A 238 -1.55 -34.60 17.72
C MET A 238 -1.56 -36.00 17.09
N ARG A 239 -2.56 -36.33 16.27
CA ARG A 239 -2.55 -37.52 15.40
C ARG A 239 -1.45 -37.43 14.34
N ASP A 240 -1.39 -36.32 13.63
CA ASP A 240 -0.49 -36.12 12.50
C ASP A 240 0.98 -36.02 12.93
N LEU A 241 1.26 -35.49 14.13
CA LEU A 241 2.57 -35.59 14.77
C LEU A 241 3.00 -37.03 15.06
N ARG A 242 2.07 -37.96 15.29
CA ARG A 242 2.37 -39.40 15.43
C ARG A 242 2.59 -40.04 14.05
N GLN A 243 1.66 -39.81 13.11
CA GLN A 243 1.50 -40.58 11.87
C GLN A 243 2.00 -39.91 10.59
N ALA A 244 2.56 -38.69 10.67
CA ALA A 244 2.99 -37.84 9.55
C ALA A 244 1.84 -37.47 8.59
N GLY A 245 0.89 -36.65 9.08
CA GLY A 245 -0.26 -36.15 8.32
C GLY A 245 -0.19 -34.65 7.98
N PRO A 246 -1.11 -34.15 7.13
CA PRO A 246 -1.03 -32.82 6.51
C PRO A 246 -1.28 -31.64 7.49
N HIS A 247 -1.95 -31.87 8.61
CA HIS A 247 -2.29 -30.81 9.56
C HIS A 247 -1.18 -30.53 10.58
N ALA A 248 -0.08 -31.30 10.59
CA ALA A 248 1.11 -31.06 11.41
C ALA A 248 2.37 -30.84 10.54
N SER A 249 2.32 -29.89 9.62
CA SER A 249 3.48 -29.57 8.76
C SER A 249 4.68 -29.07 9.58
N PRO A 250 5.93 -29.30 9.13
CA PRO A 250 7.14 -28.79 9.79
C PRO A 250 7.07 -27.29 10.12
N PHE A 251 6.51 -26.50 9.21
CA PHE A 251 6.32 -25.06 9.40
C PHE A 251 5.33 -24.74 10.54
N LEU A 252 4.15 -25.39 10.57
CA LEU A 252 3.17 -25.15 11.63
C LEU A 252 3.68 -25.61 13.00
N VAL A 253 4.37 -26.75 13.06
CA VAL A 253 4.92 -27.28 14.32
C VAL A 253 6.02 -26.37 14.86
N ASN A 254 6.93 -25.89 14.00
CA ASN A 254 7.95 -24.91 14.40
C ASN A 254 7.32 -23.54 14.77
N ALA A 255 6.24 -23.12 14.10
CA ALA A 255 5.50 -21.91 14.47
C ALA A 255 4.88 -22.05 15.87
N ILE A 256 4.27 -23.20 16.20
CA ILE A 256 3.76 -23.51 17.54
C ILE A 256 4.89 -23.46 18.58
N PHE A 257 6.04 -24.07 18.30
CA PHE A 257 7.21 -24.03 19.19
C PHE A 257 7.73 -22.60 19.41
N ALA A 258 7.89 -21.82 18.34
CA ALA A 258 8.36 -20.43 18.38
C ALA A 258 7.45 -19.57 19.26
N CYS A 259 6.13 -19.63 19.03
CA CYS A 259 5.17 -18.80 19.74
C CYS A 259 4.99 -19.22 21.21
N SER A 260 5.09 -20.52 21.49
CA SER A 260 4.98 -21.07 22.85
C SER A 260 6.21 -20.82 23.71
N SER A 261 7.39 -20.63 23.10
CA SER A 261 8.66 -20.52 23.81
C SER A 261 8.71 -19.35 24.80
N LYS A 262 8.03 -18.23 24.51
CA LYS A 262 7.94 -17.08 25.43
C LYS A 262 7.19 -17.36 26.73
N PHE A 263 6.40 -18.44 26.78
CA PHE A 263 5.68 -18.89 27.97
C PHE A 263 6.43 -20.02 28.72
N SER A 264 7.63 -20.39 28.27
CA SER A 264 8.45 -21.43 28.90
C SER A 264 9.42 -20.86 29.93
N GLY A 265 9.44 -21.44 31.13
CA GLY A 265 10.47 -21.20 32.13
C GLY A 265 11.75 -22.02 31.96
N LEU A 266 11.76 -23.00 31.04
CA LEU A 266 12.89 -23.92 30.85
C LEU A 266 14.10 -23.22 30.22
N LEU A 267 15.28 -23.42 30.79
CA LEU A 267 16.54 -22.88 30.26
C LEU A 267 16.89 -23.52 28.92
N GLU A 268 16.56 -24.80 28.70
CA GLU A 268 16.83 -25.49 27.43
C GLU A 268 16.00 -24.94 26.26
N VAL A 269 14.94 -24.16 26.51
CA VAL A 269 14.13 -23.48 25.46
C VAL A 269 14.78 -22.18 24.99
N ARG A 270 15.75 -21.64 25.74
CA ARG A 270 16.55 -20.47 25.33
C ARG A 270 17.65 -20.90 24.37
N ASP A 271 18.02 -20.01 23.46
CA ASP A 271 19.21 -20.18 22.62
C ASP A 271 20.47 -19.67 23.36
N ASP A 272 20.31 -18.67 24.23
CA ASP A 272 21.27 -18.29 25.27
C ASP A 272 20.61 -18.45 26.66
N PRO A 273 21.04 -19.41 27.50
CA PRO A 273 20.50 -19.60 28.85
C PRO A 273 20.49 -18.34 29.72
N ALA A 274 21.46 -17.44 29.54
CA ALA A 274 21.59 -16.19 30.30
C ALA A 274 20.60 -15.10 29.84
N ASN A 275 20.12 -15.15 28.60
CA ASN A 275 19.24 -14.15 28.00
C ASN A 275 17.81 -14.68 27.79
N PRO A 276 16.81 -14.26 28.61
CA PRO A 276 15.42 -14.67 28.44
C PRO A 276 14.78 -14.31 27.10
N ALA A 277 15.25 -13.24 26.42
CA ALA A 277 14.71 -12.81 25.13
C ALA A 277 15.08 -13.76 23.97
N SER A 278 16.06 -14.64 24.17
CA SER A 278 16.49 -15.68 23.22
C SER A 278 15.56 -16.92 23.20
N ALA A 279 14.50 -16.94 24.00
CA ALA A 279 13.57 -18.07 24.07
C ALA A 279 12.93 -18.38 22.71
N GLY A 280 13.31 -19.53 22.13
CA GLY A 280 12.78 -20.04 20.87
C GLY A 280 13.25 -19.34 19.60
N CYS A 281 14.31 -18.51 19.63
CA CYS A 281 14.84 -17.83 18.44
C CYS A 281 15.14 -18.83 17.29
N ARG A 282 15.73 -19.99 17.59
CA ARG A 282 15.94 -21.08 16.61
C ARG A 282 14.68 -21.54 15.89
N PHE A 283 13.51 -21.49 16.54
CA PHE A 283 12.23 -21.88 15.92
C PHE A 283 11.71 -20.79 14.97
N PHE A 284 11.89 -19.50 15.31
CA PHE A 284 11.63 -18.40 14.38
C PHE A 284 12.53 -18.50 13.15
N THR A 285 13.84 -18.72 13.33
CA THR A 285 14.78 -18.95 12.22
C THR A 285 14.43 -20.19 11.40
N ARG A 286 13.95 -21.27 12.03
CA ARG A 286 13.48 -22.46 11.29
C ARG A 286 12.23 -22.18 10.47
N CYS A 287 11.28 -21.40 10.98
CA CYS A 287 10.11 -20.94 10.23
C CYS A 287 10.49 -20.09 9.02
N ASP A 288 11.38 -19.11 9.19
CA ASP A 288 11.86 -18.26 8.08
C ASP A 288 12.54 -19.12 6.99
N LYS A 289 13.36 -20.11 7.38
CA LYS A 289 13.98 -21.07 6.44
C LYS A 289 12.99 -22.02 5.75
N LEU A 290 11.92 -22.44 6.43
CA LEU A 290 10.90 -23.33 5.86
C LEU A 290 10.03 -22.58 4.83
N LEU A 291 9.61 -21.35 5.14
CA LEU A 291 8.93 -20.47 4.18
C LEU A 291 9.72 -20.34 2.87
N ALA A 292 11.04 -20.22 3.01
CA ALA A 292 12.00 -20.11 1.92
C ALA A 292 12.17 -21.40 1.12
N GLN A 293 12.74 -22.42 1.75
CA GLN A 293 13.18 -23.65 1.10
C GLN A 293 12.04 -24.47 0.51
N GLU A 294 10.85 -24.41 1.11
CA GLU A 294 9.66 -25.15 0.66
C GLU A 294 8.70 -24.28 -0.18
N GLY A 295 9.07 -23.01 -0.46
CA GLY A 295 8.26 -22.11 -1.30
C GLY A 295 6.84 -21.87 -0.78
N LEU A 296 6.63 -21.88 0.54
CA LEU A 296 5.31 -21.94 1.17
C LEU A 296 4.41 -20.72 0.89
N LEU A 297 4.98 -19.62 0.39
CA LEU A 297 4.23 -18.45 -0.08
C LEU A 297 3.68 -18.61 -1.51
N MET A 298 4.18 -19.59 -2.28
CA MET A 298 3.76 -19.89 -3.66
C MET A 298 2.61 -20.92 -3.72
N GLN A 299 2.37 -21.66 -2.65
CA GLN A 299 1.26 -22.61 -2.52
C GLN A 299 0.56 -22.49 -1.17
N SER A 300 -0.65 -21.96 -1.18
CA SER A 300 -1.50 -21.85 0.01
C SER A 300 -1.81 -23.23 0.60
N THR A 301 -1.66 -23.38 1.92
CA THR A 301 -2.17 -24.52 2.70
C THR A 301 -2.75 -24.03 4.02
N ILE A 302 -3.69 -24.79 4.60
CA ILE A 302 -4.29 -24.46 5.90
C ILE A 302 -3.21 -24.38 6.99
N SER A 303 -2.24 -25.28 6.97
CA SER A 303 -1.11 -25.31 7.90
C SER A 303 -0.20 -24.07 7.77
N THR A 304 0.00 -23.57 6.54
CA THR A 304 0.72 -22.30 6.30
C THR A 304 -0.07 -21.10 6.84
N VAL A 305 -1.39 -21.04 6.61
CA VAL A 305 -2.27 -19.98 7.14
C VAL A 305 -2.21 -19.92 8.66
N ALA A 306 -2.40 -21.06 9.33
CA ALA A 306 -2.34 -21.15 10.78
C ALA A 306 -0.95 -20.73 11.33
N GLY A 307 0.14 -21.21 10.73
CA GLY A 307 1.49 -20.88 11.15
C GLY A 307 1.82 -19.39 11.00
N LEU A 308 1.45 -18.78 9.87
CA LEU A 308 1.65 -17.35 9.61
C LEU A 308 0.85 -16.45 10.58
N LEU A 309 -0.38 -16.83 10.95
CA LEU A 309 -1.20 -16.08 11.90
C LEU A 309 -0.66 -16.19 13.34
N LEU A 310 -0.22 -17.39 13.76
CA LEU A 310 0.43 -17.59 15.07
C LEU A 310 1.74 -16.78 15.19
N LEU A 311 2.58 -16.83 14.16
CA LEU A 311 3.82 -16.05 14.08
C LEU A 311 3.53 -14.55 14.04
N GLY A 312 2.55 -14.10 13.24
CA GLY A 312 2.19 -12.69 13.12
C GLY A 312 1.74 -12.08 14.45
N SER A 313 0.94 -12.83 15.22
CA SER A 313 0.50 -12.49 16.58
C SER A 313 1.70 -12.34 17.52
N THR A 314 2.69 -13.23 17.40
CA THR A 314 3.88 -13.21 18.26
C THR A 314 4.88 -12.12 17.87
N TYR A 315 5.04 -11.82 16.57
CA TYR A 315 5.85 -10.69 16.11
C TYR A 315 5.26 -9.35 16.58
N ASN A 316 3.93 -9.16 16.54
CA ASN A 316 3.28 -8.00 17.16
C ASN A 316 3.58 -7.93 18.67
N ALA A 317 3.49 -9.05 19.40
CA ALA A 317 3.83 -9.10 20.82
C ALA A 317 5.30 -8.77 21.13
N ARG A 318 6.23 -9.08 20.22
CA ARG A 318 7.67 -8.73 20.30
C ARG A 318 7.97 -7.28 19.90
N GLY A 319 7.02 -6.56 19.29
CA GLY A 319 7.21 -5.19 18.77
C GLY A 319 7.54 -5.12 17.27
N GLU A 320 7.73 -6.25 16.61
CA GLU A 320 8.03 -6.40 15.18
C GLU A 320 6.76 -6.22 14.31
N THR A 321 6.02 -5.14 14.55
CA THR A 321 4.67 -4.90 14.01
C THR A 321 4.56 -4.92 12.48
N SER A 322 5.62 -4.55 11.76
CA SER A 322 5.66 -4.67 10.30
C SER A 322 5.75 -6.12 9.81
N LYS A 323 6.58 -6.97 10.46
CA LYS A 323 6.65 -8.42 10.14
C LYS A 323 5.33 -9.09 10.52
N GLY A 324 4.77 -8.73 11.68
CA GLY A 324 3.45 -9.19 12.13
C GLY A 324 2.28 -8.78 11.23
N TRP A 325 2.35 -7.61 10.58
CA TRP A 325 1.38 -7.18 9.57
C TRP A 325 1.50 -7.95 8.26
N LEU A 326 2.72 -8.09 7.73
CA LEU A 326 2.94 -8.77 6.46
C LEU A 326 2.56 -10.26 6.52
N TYR A 327 2.92 -10.95 7.61
CA TYR A 327 2.60 -12.37 7.81
C TYR A 327 1.08 -12.61 7.87
N CYS A 328 0.36 -11.70 8.53
CA CYS A 328 -1.09 -11.69 8.50
C CYS A 328 -1.62 -11.46 7.07
N GLY A 329 -1.10 -10.44 6.37
CA GLY A 329 -1.49 -10.13 4.99
C GLY A 329 -1.34 -11.31 4.03
N TYR A 330 -0.26 -12.09 4.13
CA TYR A 330 -0.11 -13.34 3.37
C TYR A 330 -1.20 -14.36 3.73
N ALA A 331 -1.39 -14.64 5.02
CA ALA A 331 -2.40 -15.60 5.49
C ALA A 331 -3.83 -15.22 5.08
N LEU A 332 -4.19 -13.95 5.15
CA LEU A 332 -5.52 -13.44 4.78
C LEU A 332 -5.77 -13.55 3.26
N ARG A 333 -4.73 -13.45 2.42
CA ARG A 333 -4.87 -13.74 0.97
C ARG A 333 -4.98 -15.24 0.69
N MET A 334 -4.24 -16.07 1.43
CA MET A 334 -4.35 -17.53 1.36
C MET A 334 -5.75 -18.04 1.80
N VAL A 335 -6.42 -17.37 2.75
CA VAL A 335 -7.82 -17.63 3.12
C VAL A 335 -8.79 -17.47 1.94
N TYR A 336 -8.54 -16.49 1.05
CA TYR A 336 -9.31 -16.33 -0.18
C TYR A 336 -8.95 -17.38 -1.24
N ASP A 337 -7.66 -17.63 -1.48
CA ASP A 337 -7.18 -18.64 -2.47
C ASP A 337 -7.70 -20.05 -2.15
N LEU A 338 -7.61 -20.48 -0.88
CA LEU A 338 -8.12 -21.77 -0.38
C LEU A 338 -9.65 -21.84 -0.27
N GLY A 339 -10.35 -20.73 -0.46
CA GLY A 339 -11.81 -20.69 -0.36
C GLY A 339 -12.38 -20.81 1.06
N LEU A 340 -11.60 -20.54 2.11
CA LEU A 340 -12.03 -20.74 3.50
C LEU A 340 -13.14 -19.79 3.96
N HIS A 341 -13.45 -18.75 3.17
CA HIS A 341 -14.52 -17.78 3.41
C HIS A 341 -15.93 -18.26 3.00
N LEU A 342 -16.05 -19.46 2.43
CA LEU A 342 -17.32 -20.11 2.08
C LEU A 342 -17.50 -21.36 2.95
N ASP A 343 -18.74 -21.68 3.38
CA ASP A 343 -18.94 -22.83 4.27
C ASP A 343 -18.52 -24.15 3.57
N PRO A 344 -17.67 -24.96 4.21
CA PRO A 344 -17.26 -26.22 3.62
C PRO A 344 -18.40 -27.23 3.41
N THR A 345 -19.56 -27.09 4.07
CA THR A 345 -20.74 -27.95 3.82
C THR A 345 -21.25 -27.95 2.39
N GLU A 346 -20.81 -27.00 1.56
CA GLU A 346 -21.15 -26.90 0.13
C GLU A 346 -20.01 -27.39 -0.78
N THR A 347 -18.87 -27.79 -0.21
CA THR A 347 -17.65 -28.14 -0.95
C THR A 347 -16.95 -29.43 -0.50
N THR A 348 -17.25 -29.98 0.68
CA THR A 348 -16.71 -31.24 1.19
C THR A 348 -17.68 -31.91 2.17
N ASP A 349 -17.73 -33.25 2.15
CA ASP A 349 -18.62 -34.05 3.01
C ASP A 349 -17.91 -34.58 4.29
N ALA A 350 -16.61 -34.30 4.46
CA ALA A 350 -15.80 -34.85 5.56
C ALA A 350 -15.85 -33.95 6.82
N PRO A 351 -16.45 -34.40 7.95
CA PRO A 351 -16.69 -33.53 9.12
C PRO A 351 -15.41 -32.93 9.72
N GLU A 352 -14.31 -33.67 9.77
CA GLU A 352 -13.03 -33.19 10.34
C GLU A 352 -12.44 -32.03 9.51
N GLU A 353 -12.56 -32.08 8.18
CA GLU A 353 -12.09 -31.02 7.28
C GLU A 353 -13.01 -29.79 7.35
N ILE A 354 -14.33 -29.98 7.50
CA ILE A 354 -15.27 -28.87 7.75
C ILE A 354 -14.88 -28.13 9.04
N GLU A 355 -14.65 -28.88 10.12
CA GLU A 355 -14.26 -28.35 11.44
C GLU A 355 -12.96 -27.54 11.40
N ILE A 356 -11.92 -28.09 10.77
CA ILE A 356 -10.60 -27.44 10.62
C ILE A 356 -10.72 -26.13 9.82
N ARG A 357 -11.46 -26.15 8.69
CA ARG A 357 -11.64 -24.98 7.82
C ARG A 357 -12.43 -23.88 8.52
N ARG A 358 -13.52 -24.21 9.23
CA ARG A 358 -14.31 -23.24 10.00
C ARG A 358 -13.47 -22.57 11.09
N ARG A 359 -12.71 -23.36 11.87
CA ARG A 359 -11.79 -22.85 12.91
C ARG A 359 -10.75 -21.89 12.35
N VAL A 360 -10.05 -22.26 11.26
CA VAL A 360 -9.00 -21.43 10.67
C VAL A 360 -9.56 -20.18 10.01
N PHE A 361 -10.73 -20.25 9.34
CA PHE A 361 -11.42 -19.07 8.82
C PHE A 361 -11.76 -18.09 9.94
N TRP A 362 -12.45 -18.54 10.99
CA TRP A 362 -12.89 -17.65 12.06
C TRP A 362 -11.71 -17.07 12.85
N GLY A 363 -10.67 -17.86 13.12
CA GLY A 363 -9.45 -17.37 13.74
C GLY A 363 -8.76 -16.28 12.90
N ALA A 364 -8.70 -16.46 11.58
CA ALA A 364 -8.19 -15.44 10.65
C ALA A 364 -9.09 -14.19 10.59
N PHE A 365 -10.41 -14.38 10.54
CA PHE A 365 -11.41 -13.30 10.51
C PHE A 365 -11.31 -12.41 11.76
N ILE A 366 -11.26 -13.02 12.95
CA ILE A 366 -11.11 -12.34 14.24
C ILE A 366 -9.76 -11.59 14.26
N TYR A 367 -8.67 -12.27 13.88
CA TYR A 367 -7.33 -11.69 13.95
C TYR A 367 -7.13 -10.48 13.03
N ASP A 368 -7.72 -10.49 11.83
CA ASP A 368 -7.79 -9.34 10.91
C ASP A 368 -8.41 -8.10 11.60
N LYS A 369 -9.53 -8.27 12.31
CA LYS A 369 -10.20 -7.16 13.03
C LYS A 369 -9.41 -6.68 14.24
N LEU A 370 -8.86 -7.61 15.03
CA LEU A 370 -8.00 -7.29 16.18
C LEU A 370 -6.74 -6.53 15.76
N GLN A 371 -6.11 -6.93 14.65
CA GLN A 371 -4.92 -6.26 14.13
C GLN A 371 -5.25 -4.91 13.48
N GLY A 372 -6.38 -4.80 12.78
CA GLY A 372 -6.90 -3.53 12.26
C GLY A 372 -7.11 -2.50 13.38
N LEU A 373 -7.73 -2.90 14.50
CA LEU A 373 -7.89 -2.07 15.70
C LEU A 373 -6.57 -1.74 16.42
N TYR A 374 -5.65 -2.70 16.50
CA TYR A 374 -4.35 -2.51 17.18
C TYR A 374 -3.44 -1.54 16.41
N LEU A 375 -3.44 -1.61 15.07
CA LEU A 375 -2.56 -0.80 14.21
C LEU A 375 -3.23 0.43 13.59
N GLY A 376 -4.55 0.59 13.71
CA GLY A 376 -5.31 1.64 13.03
C GLY A 376 -5.32 1.47 11.51
N ARG A 377 -5.43 0.22 11.01
CA ARG A 377 -5.31 -0.13 9.58
C ARG A 377 -6.62 -0.72 9.04
N PRO A 378 -6.92 -0.56 7.73
CA PRO A 378 -8.05 -1.22 7.09
C PRO A 378 -8.00 -2.75 7.23
N VAL A 379 -9.17 -3.36 7.38
CA VAL A 379 -9.34 -4.82 7.48
C VAL A 379 -9.46 -5.44 6.09
N ALA A 380 -8.96 -6.68 5.93
CA ALA A 380 -8.95 -7.36 4.63
C ALA A 380 -10.22 -8.17 4.36
N ILE A 381 -10.78 -8.85 5.36
CA ILE A 381 -11.94 -9.74 5.18
C ILE A 381 -13.24 -9.00 5.56
N ASN A 382 -14.08 -8.69 4.58
CA ASN A 382 -15.40 -8.12 4.81
C ASN A 382 -16.44 -9.19 5.15
N VAL A 383 -17.34 -8.91 6.10
CA VAL A 383 -18.43 -9.82 6.52
C VAL A 383 -19.29 -10.26 5.33
N ARG A 384 -19.66 -9.33 4.45
CA ARG A 384 -20.49 -9.60 3.26
C ARG A 384 -19.85 -10.55 2.24
N ASP A 385 -18.54 -10.72 2.29
CA ASP A 385 -17.78 -11.60 1.39
C ASP A 385 -17.57 -13.00 2.02
N SER A 386 -18.18 -13.26 3.18
CA SER A 386 -18.04 -14.51 3.95
C SER A 386 -19.39 -15.15 4.28
N ARG A 387 -19.46 -16.48 4.15
CA ARG A 387 -20.67 -17.28 4.43
C ARG A 387 -20.30 -18.56 5.16
N VAL A 388 -19.65 -18.46 6.31
CA VAL A 388 -19.18 -19.60 7.12
C VAL A 388 -19.99 -19.66 8.42
N SER A 389 -20.50 -20.83 8.79
CA SER A 389 -21.15 -21.03 10.08
C SER A 389 -20.14 -20.89 11.22
N HIS A 390 -20.64 -20.38 12.35
CA HIS A 390 -19.90 -20.29 13.62
C HIS A 390 -20.17 -21.51 14.52
N GLU A 391 -21.01 -22.44 14.09
CA GLU A 391 -21.20 -23.73 14.75
C GLU A 391 -20.00 -24.65 14.45
N LEU A 392 -19.37 -25.15 15.50
CA LEU A 392 -18.29 -26.14 15.44
C LEU A 392 -18.84 -27.51 15.84
N PHE A 393 -18.37 -28.56 15.17
CA PHE A 393 -18.84 -29.93 15.37
C PHE A 393 -18.11 -30.62 16.54
N ASP A 394 -16.85 -30.27 16.82
CA ASP A 394 -16.12 -30.83 17.97
C ASP A 394 -16.15 -29.88 19.17
N THR A 395 -16.84 -30.30 20.23
CA THR A 395 -16.94 -29.60 21.51
C THR A 395 -16.12 -30.26 22.63
N TYR A 396 -15.28 -31.26 22.34
CA TYR A 396 -14.53 -32.03 23.35
C TYR A 396 -13.69 -31.14 24.29
N GLU A 397 -13.02 -30.13 23.73
CA GLU A 397 -12.18 -29.17 24.45
C GLU A 397 -12.96 -28.09 25.24
N GLU A 398 -14.30 -28.15 25.29
CA GLU A 398 -15.14 -27.23 26.07
C GLU A 398 -15.07 -27.49 27.58
N MET A 399 -14.89 -28.76 27.94
CA MET A 399 -14.80 -29.26 29.33
C MET A 399 -13.36 -29.62 29.75
N ASP A 400 -12.38 -29.42 28.86
CA ASP A 400 -10.95 -29.59 29.19
C ASP A 400 -10.58 -28.70 30.38
N LEU A 401 -9.82 -29.25 31.33
CA LEU A 401 -9.40 -28.52 32.51
C LEU A 401 -8.20 -27.63 32.17
N PHE A 402 -8.24 -26.36 32.58
CA PHE A 402 -7.08 -25.47 32.49
C PHE A 402 -5.98 -25.97 33.44
N LEU A 403 -4.90 -26.49 32.84
CA LEU A 403 -3.71 -26.95 33.55
C LEU A 403 -2.58 -25.94 33.34
N SER A 404 -2.16 -25.27 34.42
CA SER A 404 -0.96 -24.44 34.42
C SER A 404 0.28 -25.34 34.37
N PRO A 405 1.20 -25.19 33.40
CA PRO A 405 2.44 -25.96 33.38
C PRO A 405 3.26 -25.72 34.65
N ALA A 406 3.77 -26.78 35.29
CA ALA A 406 4.46 -26.71 36.58
C ALA A 406 5.67 -25.74 36.59
N SER A 407 6.28 -25.49 35.44
CA SER A 407 7.37 -24.52 35.25
C SER A 407 6.96 -23.05 35.37
N MET A 408 5.65 -22.73 35.43
CA MET A 408 5.16 -21.34 35.52
C MET A 408 5.03 -20.82 36.96
N GLY A 409 5.34 -21.63 37.99
CA GLY A 409 5.36 -21.21 39.39
C GLY A 409 4.01 -20.91 40.05
N VAL A 410 2.91 -20.84 39.29
CA VAL A 410 1.55 -20.61 39.79
C VAL A 410 0.82 -21.94 40.00
N ALA A 411 0.72 -22.39 41.25
CA ALA A 411 -0.13 -23.51 41.65
C ALA A 411 -1.60 -23.05 41.73
N ILE A 412 -2.38 -23.33 40.68
CA ILE A 412 -3.81 -23.05 40.68
C ILE A 412 -4.53 -24.16 41.45
N ASN A 413 -4.84 -23.87 42.72
CA ASN A 413 -5.42 -24.84 43.67
C ASN A 413 -6.88 -25.27 43.37
N SER A 414 -7.42 -24.97 42.18
CA SER A 414 -8.74 -25.43 41.75
C SER A 414 -8.76 -25.60 40.23
N PRO A 415 -8.94 -26.82 39.69
CA PRO A 415 -9.16 -27.00 38.26
C PRO A 415 -10.46 -26.34 37.83
N MET A 416 -10.49 -25.83 36.61
CA MET A 416 -11.65 -25.16 36.01
C MET A 416 -11.72 -25.49 34.51
N PRO A 417 -12.93 -25.62 33.93
CA PRO A 417 -13.07 -25.80 32.48
C PRO A 417 -12.55 -24.59 31.70
N ILE A 418 -11.92 -24.85 30.56
CA ILE A 418 -11.35 -23.81 29.68
C ILE A 418 -12.42 -23.08 28.84
N ARG A 419 -13.59 -23.69 28.56
CA ARG A 419 -14.68 -23.08 27.76
C ARG A 419 -14.26 -22.65 26.34
N SER A 420 -13.42 -23.45 25.69
CA SER A 420 -12.74 -23.08 24.43
C SER A 420 -13.72 -22.69 23.31
N VAL A 421 -14.70 -23.57 23.04
CA VAL A 421 -15.54 -23.49 21.86
C VAL A 421 -16.58 -22.41 22.06
N SER A 422 -17.28 -22.42 23.20
CA SER A 422 -18.29 -21.41 23.51
C SER A 422 -17.69 -19.99 23.54
N THR A 423 -16.50 -19.81 24.15
CA THR A 423 -15.79 -18.52 24.14
C THR A 423 -15.44 -18.08 22.72
N PHE A 424 -14.95 -19.00 21.88
CA PHE A 424 -14.55 -18.69 20.51
C PHE A 424 -15.76 -18.35 19.63
N GLN A 425 -16.87 -19.05 19.75
CA GLN A 425 -18.13 -18.74 19.07
C GLN A 425 -18.61 -17.33 19.42
N GLN A 426 -18.56 -16.97 20.71
CA GLN A 426 -18.92 -15.63 21.16
C GLN A 426 -17.93 -14.56 20.67
N LEU A 427 -16.64 -14.89 20.53
CA LEU A 427 -15.65 -14.02 19.88
C LEU A 427 -15.92 -13.85 18.38
N CYS A 428 -16.40 -14.88 17.67
CA CYS A 428 -16.84 -14.78 16.28
C CYS A 428 -18.00 -13.77 16.14
N LEU A 429 -19.03 -13.88 16.99
CA LEU A 429 -20.16 -12.95 17.02
C LEU A 429 -19.73 -11.51 17.34
N LEU A 430 -18.91 -11.34 18.39
CA LEU A 430 -18.38 -10.02 18.78
C LEU A 430 -17.51 -9.40 17.66
N SER A 431 -16.78 -10.21 16.89
CA SER A 431 -15.96 -9.74 15.76
C SER A 431 -16.78 -9.23 14.56
N LYS A 432 -18.04 -9.66 14.40
CA LYS A 432 -18.98 -9.06 13.43
C LYS A 432 -19.31 -7.62 13.84
N ILE A 433 -19.65 -7.40 15.11
CA ILE A 433 -19.94 -6.07 15.67
C ILE A 433 -18.69 -5.17 15.59
N MET A 434 -17.51 -5.72 15.91
CA MET A 434 -16.21 -5.06 15.76
C MET A 434 -15.99 -4.54 14.33
N THR A 435 -16.41 -5.29 13.31
CA THR A 435 -16.28 -4.87 11.90
C THR A 435 -17.14 -3.64 11.61
N THR A 436 -18.37 -3.58 12.15
CA THR A 436 -19.24 -2.40 12.03
C THR A 436 -18.62 -1.18 12.71
N ILE A 437 -18.02 -1.33 13.90
CA ILE A 437 -17.31 -0.25 14.59
C ILE A 437 -16.14 0.27 13.76
N ILE A 438 -15.30 -0.61 13.21
CA ILE A 438 -14.18 -0.22 12.35
C ILE A 438 -14.69 0.58 11.15
N ASN A 439 -15.68 0.04 10.44
CA ASN A 439 -16.18 0.60 9.18
C ASN A 439 -16.94 1.94 9.34
N ALA A 440 -17.65 2.14 10.45
CA ALA A 440 -18.44 3.36 10.68
C ALA A 440 -17.67 4.47 11.41
N PHE A 441 -16.66 4.14 12.25
CA PHE A 441 -16.02 5.11 13.15
C PHE A 441 -14.52 5.32 12.90
N TYR A 442 -13.83 4.38 12.25
CA TYR A 442 -12.35 4.37 12.19
C TYR A 442 -11.75 4.27 10.78
N VAL A 443 -12.56 4.36 9.71
CA VAL A 443 -12.05 4.44 8.33
C VAL A 443 -11.61 5.86 7.95
N ILE A 444 -10.67 5.94 7.01
CA ILE A 444 -10.27 7.22 6.40
C ILE A 444 -11.49 7.80 5.66
N GLY A 445 -11.96 8.96 6.10
CA GLY A 445 -13.15 9.62 5.55
C GLY A 445 -14.47 9.30 6.25
N ALA A 446 -14.46 8.65 7.42
CA ALA A 446 -15.66 8.49 8.25
C ALA A 446 -16.33 9.85 8.55
N MET A 447 -17.64 9.94 8.30
CA MET A 447 -18.42 11.16 8.49
C MET A 447 -19.15 11.15 9.84
N VAL A 448 -19.20 12.32 10.48
CA VAL A 448 -19.87 12.50 11.78
C VAL A 448 -21.36 12.08 11.74
N SER A 449 -22.04 12.29 10.61
CA SER A 449 -23.42 11.86 10.38
C SER A 449 -23.61 10.34 10.44
N ASP A 450 -22.62 9.59 9.96
CA ASP A 450 -22.72 8.15 9.74
C ASP A 450 -22.35 7.42 11.03
N ALA A 451 -21.35 7.96 11.76
CA ALA A 451 -21.06 7.60 13.13
C ALA A 451 -22.26 7.87 14.08
N GLN A 452 -22.95 9.01 13.93
CA GLN A 452 -24.13 9.34 14.74
C GLN A 452 -25.32 8.43 14.45
N SER A 453 -25.61 8.14 13.18
CA SER A 453 -26.72 7.26 12.82
C SER A 453 -26.46 5.79 13.19
N SER A 454 -25.20 5.37 13.24
CA SER A 454 -24.80 4.02 13.64
C SER A 454 -24.64 3.82 15.16
N LEU A 455 -24.49 4.89 15.95
CA LEU A 455 -24.16 4.79 17.39
C LEU A 455 -25.18 3.94 18.16
N GLN A 456 -26.47 4.24 18.03
CA GLN A 456 -27.52 3.57 18.82
C GLN A 456 -27.72 2.10 18.42
N SER A 457 -27.64 1.78 17.13
CA SER A 457 -27.79 0.40 16.64
C SER A 457 -26.60 -0.48 17.02
N VAL A 458 -25.39 0.09 17.07
CA VAL A 458 -24.18 -0.63 17.49
C VAL A 458 -24.10 -0.74 19.03
N GLU A 459 -24.54 0.27 19.80
CA GLU A 459 -24.67 0.16 21.27
C GLU A 459 -25.67 -0.95 21.61
N ALA A 460 -26.85 -0.96 20.98
CA ALA A 460 -27.86 -2.00 21.18
C ALA A 460 -27.38 -3.40 20.77
N ALA A 461 -26.58 -3.54 19.70
CA ALA A 461 -26.00 -4.83 19.31
C ALA A 461 -24.96 -5.36 20.32
N LEU A 462 -24.18 -4.47 20.94
CA LEU A 462 -23.26 -4.83 22.03
C LEU A 462 -24.05 -5.24 23.29
N GLU A 463 -25.05 -4.45 23.69
CA GLU A 463 -25.92 -4.76 24.84
C GLU A 463 -26.63 -6.11 24.64
N GLN A 464 -27.26 -6.33 23.48
CA GLN A 464 -27.91 -7.60 23.14
C GLN A 464 -26.94 -8.79 23.13
N TRP A 465 -25.71 -8.62 22.64
CA TRP A 465 -24.69 -9.68 22.70
C TRP A 465 -24.30 -10.03 24.15
N LYS A 466 -24.20 -9.01 25.03
CA LYS A 466 -23.87 -9.19 26.44
C LYS A 466 -25.00 -9.85 27.22
N ASP A 467 -26.26 -9.51 26.93
CA ASP A 467 -27.45 -10.09 27.54
C ASP A 467 -27.70 -11.54 27.10
N ASN A 468 -27.35 -11.88 25.86
CA ASN A 468 -27.45 -13.24 25.30
C ASN A 468 -26.24 -14.14 25.62
N LEU A 469 -25.28 -13.67 26.44
CA LEU A 469 -24.08 -14.43 26.75
C LEU A 469 -24.42 -15.63 27.67
N PRO A 470 -23.96 -16.86 27.36
CA PRO A 470 -24.16 -18.03 28.21
C PRO A 470 -23.68 -17.81 29.65
N ALA A 471 -24.43 -18.32 30.63
CA ALA A 471 -24.17 -18.12 32.05
C ALA A 471 -22.79 -18.66 32.49
N GLU A 472 -22.30 -19.71 31.82
CA GLU A 472 -20.98 -20.30 32.05
C GLU A 472 -19.84 -19.37 31.65
N LEU A 473 -20.10 -18.44 30.72
CA LEU A 473 -19.15 -17.44 30.23
C LEU A 473 -19.29 -16.10 30.95
N GLU A 474 -20.24 -15.94 31.88
CA GLU A 474 -20.42 -14.66 32.56
C GLU A 474 -19.23 -14.34 33.48
N PHE A 475 -18.71 -13.12 33.36
CA PHE A 475 -17.62 -12.62 34.19
C PHE A 475 -17.86 -11.16 34.57
N SER A 476 -18.17 -10.95 35.85
CA SER A 476 -18.54 -9.65 36.43
C SER A 476 -17.84 -9.47 37.79
N PRO A 477 -16.48 -9.36 37.85
CA PRO A 477 -15.71 -9.42 39.10
C PRO A 477 -16.01 -8.31 40.12
N TRP A 478 -16.65 -7.22 39.69
CA TRP A 478 -17.12 -6.13 40.56
C TRP A 478 -18.45 -6.44 41.28
N ALA A 479 -19.22 -7.45 40.84
CA ALA A 479 -20.56 -7.72 41.37
C ALA A 479 -20.56 -8.51 42.71
N SER A 480 -19.48 -9.24 43.04
CA SER A 480 -19.34 -9.96 44.31
C SER A 480 -17.88 -10.18 44.68
N ARG A 481 -17.51 -10.05 45.96
CA ARG A 481 -16.16 -10.40 46.46
C ARG A 481 -15.81 -11.88 46.38
N GLN A 482 -16.79 -12.74 46.10
CA GLN A 482 -16.60 -14.17 45.80
C GLN A 482 -16.53 -14.44 44.29
N ALA A 483 -16.33 -13.41 43.45
CA ALA A 483 -16.39 -13.45 42.00
C ALA A 483 -15.78 -14.70 41.36
N ASN A 484 -16.55 -15.30 40.45
CA ASN A 484 -16.17 -16.48 39.67
C ASN A 484 -14.76 -16.35 39.10
N LYS A 485 -13.89 -17.30 39.45
CA LYS A 485 -12.68 -17.55 38.65
C LYS A 485 -13.16 -17.97 37.26
N GLN A 486 -12.70 -17.27 36.23
CA GLN A 486 -12.94 -17.62 34.83
C GLN A 486 -11.59 -17.85 34.11
N PRO A 487 -11.54 -18.70 33.07
CA PRO A 487 -10.28 -19.01 32.39
C PRO A 487 -9.80 -17.82 31.54
N PRO A 488 -8.50 -17.76 31.17
CA PRO A 488 -7.89 -16.60 30.53
C PRO A 488 -8.64 -16.08 29.28
N ASN A 489 -9.11 -16.99 28.42
CA ASN A 489 -9.87 -16.69 27.20
C ASN A 489 -11.20 -15.98 27.48
N VAL A 490 -11.94 -16.38 28.51
CA VAL A 490 -13.19 -15.71 28.92
C VAL A 490 -12.90 -14.28 29.42
N MET A 491 -11.86 -14.11 30.25
CA MET A 491 -11.46 -12.78 30.73
C MET A 491 -11.05 -11.83 29.59
N ILE A 492 -10.39 -12.36 28.56
CA ILE A 492 -10.03 -11.61 27.35
C ILE A 492 -11.28 -11.24 26.54
N LEU A 493 -12.25 -12.14 26.41
CA LEU A 493 -13.53 -11.87 25.71
C LEU A 493 -14.27 -10.68 26.33
N HIS A 494 -14.42 -10.63 27.66
CA HIS A 494 -15.02 -9.47 28.33
C HIS A 494 -14.15 -8.21 28.22
N SER A 495 -12.82 -8.34 28.28
CA SER A 495 -11.92 -7.20 28.07
C SER A 495 -12.08 -6.59 26.68
N LEU A 496 -12.30 -7.41 25.65
CA LEU A 496 -12.59 -6.97 24.29
C LEU A 496 -13.95 -6.29 24.19
N TYR A 497 -15.00 -6.85 24.81
CA TYR A 497 -16.32 -6.23 24.85
C TYR A 497 -16.27 -4.79 25.39
N TYR A 498 -15.66 -4.57 26.55
CA TYR A 498 -15.49 -3.22 27.11
C TYR A 498 -14.57 -2.34 26.27
N THR A 499 -13.58 -2.91 25.58
CA THR A 499 -12.74 -2.17 24.63
C THR A 499 -13.55 -1.68 23.44
N LEU A 500 -14.49 -2.47 22.92
CA LEU A 500 -15.39 -2.06 21.84
C LEU A 500 -16.40 -0.99 22.30
N LEU A 501 -16.93 -1.08 23.52
CA LEU A 501 -17.74 0.02 24.10
C LEU A 501 -16.95 1.33 24.18
N ILE A 502 -15.70 1.28 24.64
CA ILE A 502 -14.83 2.47 24.66
C ILE A 502 -14.60 2.99 23.23
N LEU A 503 -14.33 2.12 22.25
CA LEU A 503 -14.10 2.55 20.87
C LEU A 503 -15.37 3.11 20.19
N LEU A 504 -16.55 2.60 20.55
CA LEU A 504 -17.82 3.13 20.07
C LEU A 504 -18.09 4.56 20.58
N HIS A 505 -17.89 4.81 21.88
CA HIS A 505 -18.22 6.10 22.50
C HIS A 505 -17.07 7.13 22.48
N ARG A 506 -15.80 6.70 22.38
CA ARG A 506 -14.60 7.57 22.40
C ARG A 506 -14.65 8.74 21.42
N PRO A 507 -15.10 8.60 20.15
CA PRO A 507 -15.13 9.73 19.23
C PRO A 507 -15.99 10.90 19.70
N PHE A 508 -16.98 10.65 20.57
CA PHE A 508 -17.91 11.65 21.10
C PHE A 508 -17.43 12.32 22.40
N ILE A 509 -16.28 11.93 22.94
CA ILE A 509 -15.72 12.46 24.20
C ILE A 509 -14.28 12.96 24.08
N SER A 510 -13.75 13.04 22.86
CA SER A 510 -12.37 13.47 22.60
C SER A 510 -12.36 14.68 21.66
N ASP A 511 -11.38 15.57 21.81
CA ASP A 511 -11.17 16.75 20.94
C ASP A 511 -10.71 16.41 19.50
N GLY A 512 -10.96 15.18 19.06
CA GLY A 512 -10.38 14.56 17.86
C GLY A 512 -11.11 14.83 16.54
N HIS A 513 -10.91 13.91 15.60
CA HIS A 513 -11.22 14.06 14.17
C HIS A 513 -12.72 14.13 13.83
N MET A 514 -13.62 13.71 14.72
CA MET A 514 -15.07 13.86 14.56
C MET A 514 -15.61 14.95 15.49
N ARG A 515 -15.51 16.22 15.05
CA ARG A 515 -16.03 17.36 15.81
C ARG A 515 -17.52 17.58 15.56
N ALA A 516 -18.30 17.55 16.64
CA ALA A 516 -19.59 18.24 16.72
C ALA A 516 -19.83 18.74 18.16
N ALA A 517 -20.34 19.97 18.30
CA ALA A 517 -20.65 20.53 19.60
C ALA A 517 -22.03 20.02 20.09
N GLY A 518 -22.10 19.55 21.34
CA GLY A 518 -23.37 19.23 22.03
C GLY A 518 -23.75 17.74 22.09
N PHE A 519 -22.84 16.87 22.52
CA PHE A 519 -23.09 15.42 22.67
C PHE A 519 -23.11 14.97 24.15
N PRO A 520 -23.85 13.89 24.49
CA PRO A 520 -24.40 13.71 25.84
C PRO A 520 -23.44 13.10 26.86
N SER A 521 -23.65 13.44 28.14
CA SER A 521 -22.92 12.91 29.31
C SER A 521 -22.79 11.37 29.30
N ARG A 522 -23.80 10.68 28.79
CA ARG A 522 -23.86 9.20 28.67
C ARG A 522 -22.65 8.59 27.96
N SER A 523 -22.11 9.20 26.90
CA SER A 523 -20.94 8.62 26.20
C SER A 523 -19.67 8.65 27.07
N TRP A 524 -19.53 9.65 27.95
CA TRP A 524 -18.43 9.71 28.91
C TRP A 524 -18.60 8.68 30.02
N GLU A 525 -19.81 8.57 30.55
CA GLU A 525 -20.18 7.58 31.58
C GLU A 525 -19.91 6.16 31.08
N ARG A 526 -20.37 5.80 29.86
CA ARG A 526 -20.09 4.52 29.20
C ARG A 526 -18.59 4.22 29.05
N CYS A 527 -17.79 5.20 28.63
CA CYS A 527 -16.33 5.01 28.52
C CYS A 527 -15.67 4.79 29.89
N SER A 528 -16.12 5.54 30.91
CA SER A 528 -15.57 5.46 32.27
C SER A 528 -15.86 4.11 32.91
N GLU A 529 -17.13 3.68 32.89
CA GLU A 529 -17.59 2.37 33.35
C GLU A 529 -16.78 1.24 32.66
N ALA A 530 -16.70 1.26 31.33
CA ALA A 530 -15.96 0.26 30.58
C ALA A 530 -14.45 0.25 30.91
N SER A 531 -13.82 1.41 31.13
CA SER A 531 -12.41 1.49 31.51
C SER A 531 -12.14 0.89 32.89
N GLN A 532 -13.03 1.15 33.85
CA GLN A 532 -12.96 0.55 35.19
C GLN A 532 -13.18 -0.96 35.13
N CYS A 533 -14.12 -1.46 34.32
CA CYS A 533 -14.31 -2.89 34.10
C CYS A 533 -13.04 -3.57 33.56
N ILE A 534 -12.38 -2.99 32.56
CA ILE A 534 -11.10 -3.52 32.02
C ILE A 534 -10.03 -3.56 33.12
N SER A 535 -9.88 -2.49 33.90
CA SER A 535 -8.90 -2.42 34.99
C SER A 535 -9.15 -3.47 36.08
N HIS A 536 -10.42 -3.75 36.42
CA HIS A 536 -10.79 -4.86 37.32
C HIS A 536 -10.47 -6.23 36.71
N ILE A 537 -10.75 -6.45 35.43
CA ILE A 537 -10.43 -7.71 34.73
C ILE A 537 -8.91 -7.93 34.71
N ALA A 538 -8.12 -6.89 34.43
CA ALA A 538 -6.66 -6.93 34.44
C ALA A 538 -6.08 -7.29 35.82
N ARG A 539 -6.61 -6.69 36.90
CA ARG A 539 -6.26 -7.05 38.28
C ARG A 539 -6.55 -8.53 38.55
N CYS A 540 -7.77 -8.98 38.25
CA CYS A 540 -8.14 -10.40 38.43
C CYS A 540 -7.24 -11.34 37.62
N PHE A 541 -6.83 -10.95 36.41
CA PHE A 541 -5.93 -11.76 35.56
C PHE A 541 -4.54 -11.86 36.19
N ARG A 542 -3.99 -10.73 36.67
CA ARG A 542 -2.71 -10.70 37.38
C ARG A 542 -2.74 -11.61 38.60
N ASP A 543 -3.78 -11.49 39.42
CA ASP A 543 -3.91 -12.21 40.68
C ASP A 543 -4.13 -13.73 40.47
N ALA A 544 -4.80 -14.13 39.38
CA ALA A 544 -5.09 -15.54 39.08
C ALA A 544 -4.01 -16.26 38.25
N PHE A 545 -3.35 -15.56 37.31
CA PHE A 545 -2.51 -16.18 36.28
C PHE A 545 -1.13 -15.53 36.09
N THR A 546 -0.87 -14.37 36.72
CA THR A 546 0.26 -13.45 36.45
C THR A 546 0.30 -12.88 35.03
N LEU A 547 0.72 -11.61 34.91
CA LEU A 547 0.79 -10.90 33.63
C LEU A 547 1.94 -11.37 32.73
N SER A 548 2.94 -12.06 33.27
CA SER A 548 4.01 -12.72 32.48
C SER A 548 3.48 -13.79 31.51
N SER A 549 2.24 -14.25 31.72
CA SER A 549 1.61 -15.32 30.95
C SER A 549 0.44 -14.84 30.07
N ALA A 550 0.22 -13.53 30.02
CA ALA A 550 -0.87 -12.91 29.27
C ALA A 550 -0.54 -12.75 27.77
N PRO A 551 -1.55 -12.85 26.87
CA PRO A 551 -1.38 -12.45 25.48
C PRO A 551 -1.30 -10.92 25.35
N TYR A 552 -0.60 -10.44 24.32
CA TYR A 552 -0.43 -9.00 24.05
C TYR A 552 -1.76 -8.23 23.95
N LEU A 553 -2.84 -8.92 23.61
CA LEU A 553 -4.18 -8.37 23.49
C LEU A 553 -4.72 -7.79 24.81
N LEU A 554 -4.38 -8.39 25.96
CA LEU A 554 -4.72 -7.82 27.27
C LEU A 554 -4.00 -6.48 27.51
N GLY A 555 -2.78 -6.34 26.98
CA GLY A 555 -2.07 -5.05 26.98
C GLY A 555 -2.73 -3.99 26.12
N TYR A 556 -3.31 -4.38 24.98
CA TYR A 556 -4.08 -3.46 24.15
C TYR A 556 -5.35 -2.97 24.86
N THR A 557 -6.13 -3.87 25.48
CA THR A 557 -7.35 -3.48 26.20
C THR A 557 -7.03 -2.56 27.38
N ILE A 558 -5.98 -2.86 28.17
CA ILE A 558 -5.53 -2.00 29.27
C ILE A 558 -5.01 -0.65 28.75
N TYR A 559 -4.27 -0.61 27.63
CA TYR A 559 -3.87 0.65 26.99
C TYR A 559 -5.09 1.51 26.61
N VAL A 560 -6.11 0.91 26.00
CA VAL A 560 -7.36 1.60 25.65
C VAL A 560 -8.05 2.13 26.92
N ALA A 561 -8.10 1.38 28.02
CA ALA A 561 -8.62 1.84 29.31
C ALA A 561 -7.78 2.98 29.92
N CYS A 562 -6.45 2.88 29.95
CA CYS A 562 -5.55 3.92 30.45
C CYS A 562 -5.77 5.27 29.77
N THR A 563 -6.00 5.30 28.45
CA THR A 563 -6.31 6.56 27.75
C THR A 563 -7.66 7.19 28.17
N ILE A 564 -8.57 6.44 28.80
CA ILE A 564 -9.80 6.99 29.43
C ILE A 564 -9.52 7.43 30.87
N HIS A 565 -8.82 6.62 31.66
CA HIS A 565 -8.45 6.99 33.04
C HIS A 565 -7.66 8.31 33.10
N VAL A 566 -6.71 8.56 32.18
CA VAL A 566 -6.04 9.87 32.06
C VAL A 566 -7.06 11.00 31.91
N ARG A 567 -8.06 10.85 31.03
CA ARG A 567 -9.09 11.88 30.79
C ARG A 567 -10.00 12.10 32.00
N ASN A 568 -10.34 11.04 32.73
CA ASN A 568 -11.15 11.12 33.94
C ASN A 568 -10.42 11.87 35.06
N VAL A 569 -9.13 11.58 35.27
CA VAL A 569 -8.28 12.29 36.24
C VAL A 569 -8.16 13.78 35.89
N VAL A 570 -7.88 14.11 34.62
CA VAL A 570 -7.82 15.51 34.14
C VAL A 570 -9.15 16.23 34.33
N SER A 571 -10.26 15.54 34.11
CA SER A 571 -11.62 16.08 34.27
C SER A 571 -12.13 16.07 35.73
N GLN A 572 -11.29 15.69 36.70
CA GLN A 572 -11.63 15.56 38.13
C GLN A 572 -12.83 14.63 38.40
N ARG A 573 -13.03 13.61 37.55
CA ARG A 573 -14.13 12.63 37.63
C ARG A 573 -13.72 11.30 38.27
N GLU A 574 -12.42 11.05 38.40
CA GLU A 574 -11.83 9.83 38.97
C GLU A 574 -10.52 10.21 39.67
N ASP A 575 -10.13 9.48 40.71
CA ASP A 575 -8.80 9.64 41.28
C ASP A 575 -7.73 8.92 40.43
N ALA A 576 -6.46 9.14 40.71
CA ALA A 576 -5.38 8.53 39.92
C ALA A 576 -5.17 7.03 40.21
N SER A 577 -5.98 6.38 41.07
CA SER A 577 -5.71 5.00 41.52
C SER A 577 -5.80 3.98 40.39
N PHE A 578 -6.89 3.97 39.63
CA PHE A 578 -7.08 3.09 38.47
C PHE A 578 -6.03 3.35 37.38
N LEU A 579 -5.66 4.61 37.17
CA LEU A 579 -4.62 4.98 36.21
C LEU A 579 -3.24 4.42 36.62
N HIS A 580 -2.86 4.58 37.89
CA HIS A 580 -1.59 4.05 38.40
C HIS A 580 -1.53 2.53 38.37
N GLU A 581 -2.60 1.85 38.76
CA GLU A 581 -2.65 0.40 38.71
C GLU A 581 -2.56 -0.12 37.27
N SER A 582 -3.34 0.43 36.35
CA SER A 582 -3.34 -0.04 34.96
C SER A 582 -2.04 0.30 34.22
N VAL A 583 -1.35 1.38 34.57
CA VAL A 583 0.04 1.61 34.11
C VAL A 583 1.00 0.57 34.69
N CYS A 584 0.87 0.21 35.98
CA CYS A 584 1.69 -0.84 36.59
C CYS A 584 1.46 -2.21 35.92
N CYS A 585 0.21 -2.56 35.61
CA CYS A 585 -0.12 -3.77 34.83
C CYS A 585 0.52 -3.74 33.43
N LEU A 586 0.54 -2.58 32.77
CA LEU A 586 1.21 -2.43 31.46
C LEU A 586 2.73 -2.60 31.56
N ASP A 587 3.37 -2.14 32.64
CA ASP A 587 4.81 -2.35 32.87
C ASP A 587 5.12 -3.84 33.09
N GLU A 588 4.36 -4.54 33.94
CA GLU A 588 4.50 -5.99 34.15
C GLU A 588 4.40 -6.76 32.82
N LEU A 589 3.40 -6.40 31.99
CA LEU A 589 3.15 -7.00 30.68
C LEU A 589 4.28 -6.83 29.66
N CYS A 590 5.08 -5.75 29.75
CA CYS A 590 6.20 -5.52 28.83
C CYS A 590 7.25 -6.64 28.91
N THR A 591 7.37 -7.32 30.05
CA THR A 591 8.30 -8.46 30.24
C THR A 591 8.01 -9.62 29.30
N ALA A 592 6.72 -9.93 29.07
CA ALA A 592 6.28 -11.06 28.25
C ALA A 592 5.84 -10.65 26.83
N ASN A 593 5.54 -9.37 26.63
CA ASN A 593 5.12 -8.80 25.37
C ASN A 593 5.78 -7.42 25.16
N PRO A 594 7.09 -7.38 24.80
CA PRO A 594 7.87 -6.13 24.67
C PRO A 594 7.24 -5.07 23.76
N GLY A 595 6.43 -5.47 22.77
CA GLY A 595 5.69 -4.54 21.90
C GLY A 595 4.74 -3.59 22.63
N ILE A 596 4.37 -3.87 23.89
CA ILE A 596 3.55 -2.99 24.74
C ILE A 596 4.34 -1.76 25.23
N ALA A 597 5.67 -1.80 25.28
CA ALA A 597 6.51 -0.72 25.82
C ALA A 597 6.22 0.65 25.16
N LYS A 598 5.97 0.66 23.84
CA LYS A 598 5.58 1.87 23.11
C LYS A 598 4.21 2.42 23.55
N PRO A 599 3.11 1.64 23.54
CA PRO A 599 1.86 2.00 24.22
C PRO A 599 2.03 2.57 25.64
N VAL A 600 2.87 1.97 26.50
CA VAL A 600 3.09 2.51 27.88
C VAL A 600 3.75 3.89 27.85
N SER A 601 4.73 4.10 26.97
CA SER A 601 5.40 5.39 26.81
C SER A 601 4.44 6.51 26.38
N ILE A 602 3.40 6.17 25.60
CA ILE A 602 2.35 7.10 25.18
C ILE A 602 1.48 7.51 26.38
N ILE A 603 1.03 6.54 27.20
CA ILE A 603 0.27 6.85 28.43
C ILE A 603 1.09 7.72 29.39
N ARG A 604 2.36 7.40 29.61
CA ARG A 604 3.26 8.20 30.45
C ARG A 604 3.45 9.62 29.93
N ARG A 605 3.53 9.80 28.61
CA ARG A 605 3.57 11.13 27.97
C ARG A 605 2.27 11.89 28.26
N MET A 606 1.11 11.28 28.00
CA MET A 606 -0.19 11.88 28.31
C MET A 606 -0.33 12.28 29.80
N MET A 607 0.15 11.45 30.73
CA MET A 607 0.18 11.79 32.17
C MET A 607 1.04 13.02 32.45
N LYS A 608 2.26 13.05 31.91
CA LYS A 608 3.21 14.16 32.08
C LYS A 608 2.67 15.48 31.52
N ASP A 609 2.10 15.44 30.31
CA ASP A 609 1.59 16.62 29.61
C ASP A 609 0.38 17.23 30.33
N ASN A 610 -0.34 16.42 31.11
CA ASN A 610 -1.47 16.83 31.95
C ASN A 610 -1.10 17.01 33.45
N ALA A 611 0.20 17.08 33.78
CA ALA A 611 0.73 17.26 35.14
C ALA A 611 0.23 16.22 36.18
N ILE A 612 -0.14 15.02 35.75
CA ILE A 612 -0.48 13.92 36.65
C ILE A 612 0.82 13.37 37.25
N GLU A 613 0.94 13.39 38.57
CA GLU A 613 2.12 12.88 39.27
C GLU A 613 2.36 11.40 38.94
N THR A 614 3.64 10.99 38.87
CA THR A 614 4.00 9.57 38.73
C THR A 614 4.49 9.06 40.07
N ASN A 615 3.89 7.98 40.57
CA ASN A 615 4.31 7.34 41.82
C ASN A 615 5.78 6.89 41.72
N LYS A 616 6.66 7.56 42.46
CA LYS A 616 8.13 7.31 42.52
C LYS A 616 8.51 5.99 43.21
N GLY A 617 7.58 5.04 43.33
CA GLY A 617 7.63 3.94 44.31
C GLY A 617 7.90 2.54 43.75
N VAL A 618 7.86 2.34 42.43
CA VAL A 618 8.28 1.09 41.81
C VAL A 618 9.63 1.34 41.16
N ASN A 619 10.65 0.59 41.56
CA ASN A 619 11.94 0.58 40.87
C ASN A 619 11.68 0.46 39.38
N GLN A 620 12.17 1.42 38.57
CA GLN A 620 12.31 1.15 37.15
C GLN A 620 13.00 -0.21 37.04
N PRO A 621 12.41 -1.20 36.37
CA PRO A 621 13.24 -2.24 35.79
C PRO A 621 14.30 -1.47 35.04
N GLN A 622 15.58 -1.74 35.31
CA GLN A 622 16.58 -1.38 34.33
C GLN A 622 16.05 -2.00 33.04
N ILE A 623 15.63 -1.16 32.11
CA ILE A 623 15.61 -1.52 30.71
C ILE A 623 17.10 -1.67 30.43
N ALA A 624 17.63 -2.85 30.79
CA ALA A 624 18.78 -3.38 30.12
C ALA A 624 18.49 -3.14 28.65
N ASP A 625 19.44 -2.54 27.94
CA ASP A 625 19.34 -2.45 26.50
C ASP A 625 19.01 -3.85 26.02
N LEU A 626 17.73 -4.04 25.67
CA LEU A 626 17.28 -5.15 24.87
C LEU A 626 17.84 -4.81 23.51
N THR A 627 19.15 -5.04 23.41
CA THR A 627 19.89 -5.22 22.19
C THR A 627 18.93 -5.95 21.28
N THR A 628 18.53 -5.25 20.24
CA THR A 628 17.93 -5.84 19.06
C THR A 628 18.61 -7.19 18.85
N PRO A 629 17.87 -8.30 18.68
CA PRO A 629 18.49 -9.52 18.16
C PRO A 629 19.36 -9.08 16.99
N SER A 630 20.65 -9.46 16.99
CA SER A 630 21.58 -8.99 15.98
C SER A 630 20.97 -9.26 14.60
N LEU A 631 21.24 -8.40 13.63
CA LEU A 631 20.64 -8.54 12.30
C LEU A 631 20.98 -9.88 11.61
N GLU A 632 21.90 -10.64 12.18
CA GLU A 632 22.24 -12.03 11.88
C GLU A 632 21.07 -13.02 12.05
N SER A 633 20.00 -12.69 12.80
CA SER A 633 18.84 -13.59 12.98
C SER A 633 17.70 -13.36 11.98
N LEU A 634 17.81 -12.36 11.10
CA LEU A 634 16.92 -12.18 9.94
C LEU A 634 17.65 -12.72 8.72
N ASP A 635 17.35 -13.98 8.41
CA ASP A 635 17.89 -14.68 7.25
C ASP A 635 17.31 -14.05 5.97
N LEU A 636 17.99 -13.00 5.48
CA LEU A 636 17.59 -12.27 4.28
C LEU A 636 17.63 -13.18 3.05
N ASP A 637 18.57 -14.13 3.02
CA ASP A 637 18.67 -15.14 1.98
C ASP A 637 17.48 -16.11 2.02
N ALA A 638 16.94 -16.43 3.20
CA ALA A 638 15.65 -17.11 3.31
C ALA A 638 14.52 -16.26 2.71
N ILE A 639 14.41 -14.98 3.05
CA ILE A 639 13.37 -14.09 2.46
C ILE A 639 13.51 -13.96 0.94
N ILE A 640 14.74 -13.98 0.41
CA ILE A 640 15.01 -13.93 -1.03
C ILE A 640 14.74 -15.29 -1.71
N SER A 641 15.01 -16.42 -1.04
CA SER A 641 14.75 -17.76 -1.58
C SER A 641 13.31 -18.27 -1.40
N MET A 642 12.42 -17.50 -0.73
CA MET A 642 10.95 -17.67 -0.82
C MET A 642 10.41 -17.49 -2.26
N PHE A 643 11.22 -16.93 -3.16
CA PHE A 643 10.91 -16.79 -4.58
C PHE A 643 11.75 -17.78 -5.40
N PRO A 644 11.14 -18.63 -6.25
CA PRO A 644 11.85 -19.71 -6.91
C PRO A 644 12.83 -19.20 -7.97
N THR A 645 14.12 -19.37 -7.71
CA THR A 645 15.16 -19.34 -8.74
C THR A 645 15.34 -20.76 -9.33
N SER A 646 15.44 -20.86 -10.65
CA SER A 646 15.57 -22.15 -11.34
C SER A 646 16.99 -22.72 -11.24
N ASP A 647 17.08 -24.05 -11.08
CA ASP A 647 18.32 -24.79 -10.85
C ASP A 647 19.42 -24.54 -11.88
N PHE A 648 20.65 -24.30 -11.39
CA PHE A 648 21.87 -24.69 -12.09
C PHE A 648 22.92 -25.19 -11.07
N GLN A 649 23.26 -26.47 -11.14
CA GLN A 649 24.26 -27.11 -10.29
C GLN A 649 25.68 -26.93 -10.85
N SER A 650 26.65 -26.52 -10.02
CA SER A 650 27.97 -27.17 -9.97
C SER A 650 28.80 -26.81 -8.73
N THR A 651 29.01 -27.81 -7.88
CA THR A 651 30.24 -28.13 -7.13
C THR A 651 31.31 -27.04 -6.84
N GLY A 652 31.63 -26.86 -5.55
CA GLY A 652 32.97 -27.27 -5.07
C GLY A 652 33.94 -26.21 -4.54
N ASN A 653 33.90 -26.04 -3.22
CA ASN A 653 35.03 -25.80 -2.29
C ASN A 653 35.71 -24.43 -2.08
N ASP A 654 36.08 -24.31 -0.80
CA ASP A 654 37.08 -23.48 -0.12
C ASP A 654 36.78 -22.02 0.21
N ALA A 655 37.17 -21.68 1.44
CA ALA A 655 36.69 -20.55 2.22
C ALA A 655 37.82 -19.60 2.60
N SER A 656 37.49 -18.30 2.74
CA SER A 656 37.84 -17.54 3.95
C SER A 656 37.27 -16.12 3.97
N GLY A 657 36.39 -15.86 4.94
CA GLY A 657 36.31 -14.62 5.73
C GLY A 657 36.19 -13.26 5.04
N THR A 658 34.99 -12.67 5.07
CA THR A 658 34.77 -11.22 4.98
C THR A 658 33.74 -10.75 6.01
N HIS A 659 34.05 -9.66 6.70
CA HIS A 659 33.16 -8.99 7.65
C HIS A 659 31.97 -8.32 6.93
N TYR A 660 30.76 -8.48 7.47
CA TYR A 660 29.61 -7.62 7.14
C TYR A 660 29.49 -6.49 8.17
N PRO A 661 29.38 -5.21 7.74
CA PRO A 661 29.04 -4.11 8.63
C PRO A 661 27.52 -3.96 8.78
N ASP A 662 27.12 -3.95 10.06
CA ASP A 662 25.80 -3.76 10.66
C ASP A 662 24.78 -2.86 9.90
N LEU A 663 23.53 -3.34 9.80
CA LEU A 663 22.44 -2.73 9.01
C LEU A 663 21.31 -2.21 9.93
N SER A 664 21.53 -1.07 10.59
CA SER A 664 20.57 -0.52 11.57
C SER A 664 19.24 -0.07 10.94
N TYR A 665 18.22 -0.94 10.95
CA TYR A 665 16.85 -0.65 10.52
C TYR A 665 15.96 -0.33 11.73
N ASP A 666 15.62 0.95 11.93
CA ASP A 666 14.69 1.40 12.99
C ASP A 666 13.22 1.38 12.49
N PRO A 667 12.32 0.56 13.09
CA PRO A 667 10.91 0.49 12.70
C PRO A 667 9.97 1.43 13.50
N LEU A 668 10.47 2.37 14.32
CA LEU A 668 9.65 3.03 15.37
C LEU A 668 9.13 4.46 15.12
N PHE A 669 9.23 5.06 13.94
CA PHE A 669 8.69 6.43 13.71
C PHE A 669 7.42 6.49 12.85
N GLY A 670 6.28 6.60 13.56
CA GLY A 670 4.95 6.92 13.01
C GLY A 670 4.02 7.63 14.00
N PHE A 671 4.55 8.14 15.12
CA PHE A 671 3.83 8.94 16.12
C PHE A 671 4.80 9.89 16.87
N MET A 672 5.35 10.89 16.17
CA MET A 672 6.12 11.98 16.79
C MET A 672 6.02 13.32 16.04
N ASP A 673 4.82 13.69 15.58
CA ASP A 673 4.62 14.97 14.88
C ASP A 673 4.39 16.17 15.83
N GLU A 674 3.80 15.98 17.02
CA GLU A 674 3.61 17.09 17.97
C GLU A 674 4.92 17.63 18.61
N HIS A 675 6.03 16.89 18.53
CA HIS A 675 7.34 17.35 19.04
C HIS A 675 8.31 17.85 17.95
N SER A 676 8.18 17.40 16.69
CA SER A 676 9.07 17.85 15.60
C SER A 676 8.84 19.32 15.27
N ALA A 677 7.57 19.73 15.24
CA ALA A 677 7.13 21.04 14.77
C ALA A 677 7.48 22.21 15.74
N SER A 678 8.00 21.90 16.94
CA SER A 678 8.61 22.84 17.89
C SER A 678 10.14 22.91 17.69
N MET A 679 10.79 21.76 17.47
CA MET A 679 12.24 21.66 17.24
C MET A 679 12.73 22.28 15.93
N ILE A 680 11.88 22.45 14.92
CA ILE A 680 12.27 23.09 13.65
C ILE A 680 12.32 24.62 13.73
N THR A 681 11.53 25.23 14.63
CA THR A 681 11.42 26.69 14.79
C THR A 681 12.29 27.24 15.94
N SER A 682 12.69 26.39 16.89
CA SER A 682 13.41 26.82 18.10
C SER A 682 14.94 26.93 17.95
N ARG A 683 15.49 26.64 16.77
CA ARG A 683 16.94 26.69 16.48
C ARG A 683 17.24 27.44 15.19
N VAL A 684 18.43 28.04 15.12
CA VAL A 684 19.00 28.57 13.88
C VAL A 684 19.74 27.44 13.17
N TRP A 685 19.37 27.19 11.93
CA TRP A 685 19.99 26.18 11.07
C TRP A 685 21.20 26.72 10.33
N ASP A 686 22.17 25.84 10.02
CA ASP A 686 23.33 26.21 9.22
C ASP A 686 22.95 26.18 7.73
N VAL A 687 22.26 25.12 7.30
CA VAL A 687 21.76 24.97 5.93
C VAL A 687 20.33 24.40 5.95
N LEU A 688 19.43 25.06 5.23
CA LEU A 688 18.08 24.60 4.95
C LEU A 688 17.99 24.15 3.49
N ILE A 689 17.62 22.90 3.23
CA ILE A 689 17.41 22.34 1.89
C ILE A 689 15.90 22.19 1.66
N VAL A 690 15.43 22.58 0.47
CA VAL A 690 14.01 22.59 0.11
C VAL A 690 13.77 21.63 -1.05
N GLY A 691 13.29 20.43 -0.75
CA GLY A 691 13.02 19.34 -1.70
C GLY A 691 13.87 18.10 -1.46
N SER A 692 13.25 16.92 -1.54
CA SER A 692 13.83 15.60 -1.24
C SER A 692 14.22 14.77 -2.47
N GLY A 693 14.46 15.40 -3.62
CA GLY A 693 15.06 14.72 -4.78
C GLY A 693 16.56 14.48 -4.61
N ASN A 694 17.18 13.76 -5.56
CA ASN A 694 18.63 13.48 -5.55
C ASN A 694 19.50 14.75 -5.45
N ALA A 695 19.04 15.88 -6.02
CA ALA A 695 19.74 17.16 -5.84
C ALA A 695 19.71 17.68 -4.40
N GLY A 696 18.61 17.45 -3.67
CA GLY A 696 18.43 17.87 -2.28
C GLY A 696 19.19 16.98 -1.31
N PHE A 697 19.14 15.65 -1.48
CA PHE A 697 19.94 14.73 -0.66
C PHE A 697 21.44 14.92 -0.91
N SER A 698 21.87 15.01 -2.17
CA SER A 698 23.27 15.33 -2.51
C SER A 698 23.74 16.66 -1.89
N ALA A 699 22.88 17.68 -1.83
CA ALA A 699 23.19 18.94 -1.15
C ALA A 699 23.29 18.79 0.38
N ALA A 700 22.38 18.03 1.00
CA ALA A 700 22.40 17.81 2.45
C ALA A 700 23.65 17.02 2.90
N LEU A 701 23.95 15.89 2.21
CA LEU A 701 25.15 15.08 2.44
C LEU A 701 26.42 15.94 2.33
N SER A 702 26.53 16.70 1.25
CA SER A 702 27.70 17.54 0.98
C SER A 702 27.85 18.71 1.96
N ALA A 703 26.74 19.29 2.45
CA ALA A 703 26.79 20.29 3.51
C ALA A 703 27.35 19.71 4.81
N THR A 704 26.96 18.49 5.19
CA THR A 704 27.51 17.82 6.40
C THR A 704 28.98 17.46 6.24
N ASP A 705 29.40 16.95 5.08
CA ASP A 705 30.82 16.71 4.74
C ASP A 705 31.68 17.98 4.86
N SER A 706 31.07 19.12 4.56
CA SER A 706 31.70 20.44 4.60
C SER A 706 31.61 21.11 5.98
N GLY A 707 31.16 20.38 7.00
CA GLY A 707 31.19 20.79 8.40
C GLY A 707 29.95 21.54 8.91
N ALA A 708 28.87 21.62 8.14
CA ALA A 708 27.58 22.09 8.67
C ALA A 708 27.02 21.07 9.68
N ARG A 709 26.61 21.53 10.87
CA ARG A 709 26.13 20.65 11.96
C ARG A 709 24.62 20.61 12.05
N ASN A 710 23.96 21.73 11.76
CA ASN A 710 22.51 21.86 11.79
C ASN A 710 21.99 21.93 10.36
N VAL A 711 21.78 20.77 9.74
CA VAL A 711 21.22 20.65 8.39
C VAL A 711 19.78 20.16 8.47
N LEU A 712 18.84 20.94 7.91
CA LEU A 712 17.43 20.56 7.77
C LEU A 712 17.09 20.40 6.29
N LEU A 713 16.48 19.27 5.92
CA LEU A 713 15.81 19.10 4.65
C LEU A 713 14.29 19.12 4.87
N ILE A 714 13.60 20.04 4.19
CA ILE A 714 12.15 20.12 4.17
C ILE A 714 11.59 19.66 2.83
N ASP A 715 10.44 19.01 2.83
CA ASP A 715 9.67 18.74 1.61
C ASP A 715 8.18 18.89 1.91
N LYS A 716 7.43 19.43 0.94
CA LYS A 716 5.98 19.61 1.04
C LYS A 716 5.19 18.32 0.78
N CYS A 717 5.82 17.30 0.20
CA CYS A 717 5.21 15.98 0.12
C CYS A 717 5.21 15.28 1.49
N PRO A 718 4.23 14.41 1.77
CA PRO A 718 4.28 13.55 2.96
C PRO A 718 5.40 12.51 2.83
N GLN A 719 5.82 11.92 3.95
CA GLN A 719 6.95 10.97 3.99
C GLN A 719 6.83 9.80 2.98
N SER A 720 5.61 9.34 2.68
CA SER A 720 5.34 8.29 1.69
C SER A 720 5.65 8.69 0.24
N TRP A 721 5.87 9.98 -0.04
CA TRP A 721 6.14 10.55 -1.36
C TRP A 721 7.55 11.13 -1.54
N VAL A 722 8.43 10.96 -0.56
CA VAL A 722 9.85 11.37 -0.59
C VAL A 722 10.55 10.91 -1.88
N GLY A 723 11.47 11.74 -2.37
CA GLY A 723 12.26 11.48 -3.58
C GLY A 723 11.91 12.34 -4.80
N GLY A 724 10.79 13.08 -4.76
CA GLY A 724 10.29 13.85 -5.91
C GLY A 724 10.24 13.02 -7.19
N ASN A 725 10.62 13.61 -8.33
CA ASN A 725 10.77 12.88 -9.60
C ASN A 725 11.93 11.90 -9.64
N SER A 726 12.95 12.08 -8.79
CA SER A 726 14.11 11.17 -8.75
C SER A 726 13.72 9.76 -8.34
N TYR A 727 12.56 9.58 -7.67
CA TYR A 727 11.98 8.26 -7.38
C TYR A 727 11.42 7.52 -8.63
N PHE A 728 11.01 8.25 -9.68
CA PHE A 728 10.34 7.70 -10.88
C PHE A 728 11.28 7.46 -12.07
N THR A 729 12.58 7.55 -11.84
CA THR A 729 13.61 7.36 -12.87
C THR A 729 14.08 5.91 -13.00
N ALA A 730 14.66 5.57 -14.14
CA ALA A 730 15.36 4.31 -14.38
C ALA A 730 16.71 4.18 -13.63
N GLY A 731 17.10 5.19 -12.84
CA GLY A 731 18.36 5.24 -12.10
C GLY A 731 19.60 5.59 -12.94
N ALA A 732 19.46 5.89 -14.23
CA ALA A 732 20.61 6.01 -15.14
C ALA A 732 21.40 7.32 -14.97
N TYR A 733 22.74 7.20 -14.86
CA TYR A 733 23.68 8.32 -14.76
C TYR A 733 24.58 8.38 -15.99
N ARG A 734 24.89 9.60 -16.47
CA ARG A 734 25.82 9.85 -17.56
C ARG A 734 27.08 10.50 -16.98
N ILE A 735 28.14 9.72 -16.88
CA ILE A 735 29.43 10.17 -16.35
C ILE A 735 30.53 10.00 -17.37
N THR A 736 31.57 10.82 -17.27
CA THR A 736 32.86 10.51 -17.90
C THR A 736 33.49 9.29 -17.22
N HIS A 737 34.23 8.45 -17.95
CA HIS A 737 34.97 7.31 -17.39
C HIS A 737 36.03 6.76 -18.36
N ASP A 738 37.10 6.17 -17.83
CA ASP A 738 38.22 5.61 -18.59
C ASP A 738 37.98 4.14 -19.03
N GLY A 739 36.74 3.84 -19.45
CA GLY A 739 36.31 2.52 -19.89
C GLY A 739 35.93 1.58 -18.73
N LEU A 740 35.99 0.27 -18.96
CA LEU A 740 35.58 -0.75 -17.98
C LEU A 740 36.34 -0.71 -16.63
N PRO A 741 37.68 -0.55 -16.57
CA PRO A 741 38.43 -0.60 -15.30
C PRO A 741 38.05 0.51 -14.31
N ASP A 742 37.58 1.66 -14.81
CA ASP A 742 37.12 2.78 -13.98
C ASP A 742 35.70 2.57 -13.40
N ILE A 743 34.89 1.75 -14.08
CA ILE A 743 33.50 1.47 -13.72
C ILE A 743 33.37 0.21 -12.85
N LEU A 744 34.23 -0.81 -13.02
CA LEU A 744 34.15 -2.05 -12.23
C LEU A 744 34.15 -1.83 -10.70
N PRO A 745 34.98 -0.95 -10.11
CA PRO A 745 34.95 -0.69 -8.67
C PRO A 745 33.69 0.04 -8.17
N LEU A 746 32.88 0.60 -9.09
CA LEU A 746 31.66 1.34 -8.78
C LEU A 746 30.42 0.44 -8.76
N VAL A 747 30.43 -0.71 -9.43
CA VAL A 747 29.24 -1.52 -9.72
C VAL A 747 29.20 -2.84 -8.95
N ASN A 748 28.02 -3.26 -8.48
CA ASN A 748 27.84 -4.47 -7.68
C ASN A 748 27.30 -5.69 -8.44
N ASN A 749 27.03 -5.59 -9.75
CA ASN A 749 26.35 -6.62 -10.54
C ASN A 749 27.21 -7.25 -11.67
N VAL A 750 28.54 -7.28 -11.50
CA VAL A 750 29.48 -7.82 -12.49
C VAL A 750 30.46 -8.78 -11.83
N SER A 751 30.42 -10.05 -12.21
CA SER A 751 31.46 -11.03 -11.82
C SER A 751 32.73 -10.89 -12.67
N GLU A 752 33.87 -11.37 -12.17
CA GLU A 752 35.14 -11.38 -12.90
C GLU A 752 35.03 -12.08 -14.27
N ILE A 753 34.26 -13.19 -14.33
CA ILE A 753 34.01 -13.95 -15.56
C ILE A 753 33.18 -13.12 -16.56
N GLN A 754 32.16 -12.40 -16.09
CA GLN A 754 31.37 -11.51 -16.95
C GLN A 754 32.18 -10.32 -17.46
N ALA A 755 33.10 -9.77 -16.64
CA ALA A 755 33.96 -8.65 -17.03
C ALA A 755 34.78 -8.96 -18.29
N ALA A 756 35.27 -10.20 -18.45
CA ALA A 756 36.00 -10.64 -19.65
C ALA A 756 35.16 -10.61 -20.95
N ASN A 757 33.83 -10.56 -20.83
CA ASN A 757 32.89 -10.50 -21.96
C ASN A 757 32.26 -9.13 -22.19
N ILE A 758 32.64 -8.11 -21.41
CA ILE A 758 32.16 -6.74 -21.57
C ILE A 758 33.16 -5.93 -22.40
N GLU A 759 32.66 -5.24 -23.42
CA GLU A 759 33.42 -4.27 -24.20
C GLU A 759 32.85 -2.87 -23.91
N LEU A 760 33.52 -2.14 -23.00
CA LEU A 760 33.16 -0.77 -22.61
C LEU A 760 34.35 0.17 -22.84
N ALA A 761 34.30 0.89 -23.95
CA ALA A 761 35.26 1.93 -24.29
C ALA A 761 35.13 3.15 -23.34
N PRO A 762 36.17 3.99 -23.22
CA PRO A 762 36.08 5.27 -22.51
C PRO A 762 34.97 6.17 -23.04
N TYR A 763 34.37 6.95 -22.15
CA TYR A 763 33.47 8.05 -22.50
C TYR A 763 34.06 9.34 -21.93
N THR A 764 34.65 10.15 -22.80
CA THR A 764 35.47 11.29 -22.40
C THR A 764 34.64 12.56 -22.18
N GLY A 765 35.25 13.59 -21.58
CA GLY A 765 34.63 14.91 -21.52
C GLY A 765 34.34 15.52 -22.90
N ALA A 766 35.12 15.16 -23.93
CA ALA A 766 34.86 15.57 -25.30
C ALA A 766 33.60 14.90 -25.88
N ASP A 767 33.38 13.61 -25.59
CA ASP A 767 32.19 12.88 -26.02
C ASP A 767 30.92 13.43 -25.35
N PHE A 768 30.97 13.68 -24.04
CA PHE A 768 29.86 14.30 -23.30
C PHE A 768 29.59 15.74 -23.78
N SER A 769 30.64 16.54 -24.04
CA SER A 769 30.50 17.89 -24.63
C SER A 769 29.87 17.85 -26.02
N ALA A 770 30.25 16.88 -26.86
CA ALA A 770 29.68 16.68 -28.19
C ALA A 770 28.20 16.28 -28.11
N ASP A 771 27.84 15.35 -27.22
CA ASP A 771 26.44 14.94 -26.99
C ASP A 771 25.57 16.08 -26.45
N MET A 772 26.05 16.85 -25.47
CA MET A 772 25.36 18.04 -24.96
C MET A 772 25.13 19.06 -26.09
N ARG A 773 26.18 19.40 -26.84
CA ARG A 773 26.10 20.36 -27.96
C ARG A 773 25.12 19.90 -29.04
N LYS A 774 25.16 18.61 -29.40
CA LYS A 774 24.27 18.01 -30.40
C LYS A 774 22.81 18.01 -29.94
N VAL A 775 22.54 17.55 -28.73
CA VAL A 775 21.18 17.30 -28.25
C VAL A 775 20.49 18.60 -27.80
N CYS A 776 21.23 19.55 -27.23
CA CYS A 776 20.72 20.85 -26.81
C CYS A 776 20.98 21.96 -27.85
N ALA A 777 21.28 21.60 -29.11
CA ALA A 777 21.51 22.51 -30.24
C ALA A 777 22.55 23.63 -29.98
N GLY A 778 23.57 23.35 -29.17
CA GLY A 778 24.61 24.28 -28.78
C GLY A 778 24.17 25.42 -27.84
N ARG A 779 22.97 25.32 -27.25
CA ARG A 779 22.36 26.39 -26.44
C ARG A 779 22.70 26.33 -24.95
N SER A 780 23.17 25.18 -24.45
CA SER A 780 23.55 24.97 -23.04
C SER A 780 24.60 25.99 -22.58
N ASP A 781 24.46 26.51 -21.34
CA ASP A 781 25.47 27.38 -20.74
C ASP A 781 26.82 26.65 -20.70
N PRO A 782 27.89 27.21 -21.31
CA PRO A 782 29.18 26.54 -21.37
C PRO A 782 29.79 26.24 -20.00
N ARG A 783 29.61 27.13 -19.01
CA ARG A 783 30.19 26.98 -17.67
C ARG A 783 29.45 25.95 -16.83
N LEU A 784 28.11 25.92 -16.93
CA LEU A 784 27.32 24.83 -16.32
C LEU A 784 27.63 23.49 -16.97
N SER A 785 27.81 23.46 -18.30
CA SER A 785 28.15 22.24 -19.02
C SER A 785 29.55 21.74 -18.65
N GLU A 786 30.54 22.63 -18.53
CA GLU A 786 31.90 22.31 -18.12
C GLU A 786 31.93 21.74 -16.68
N ALA A 787 31.26 22.39 -15.73
CA ALA A 787 31.15 21.89 -14.36
C ALA A 787 30.45 20.52 -14.28
N LEU A 788 29.34 20.34 -15.00
CA LEU A 788 28.63 19.06 -15.09
C LEU A 788 29.53 17.94 -15.60
N ILE A 789 30.25 18.18 -16.70
CA ILE A 789 31.06 17.17 -17.37
C ILE A 789 32.30 16.83 -16.52
N GLY A 790 33.02 17.85 -16.06
CA GLY A 790 34.27 17.70 -15.30
C GLY A 790 34.08 16.97 -13.97
N ASP A 791 33.00 17.26 -13.25
CA ASP A 791 32.75 16.65 -11.93
C ASP A 791 32.07 15.29 -12.01
N SER A 792 31.45 14.94 -13.14
CA SER A 792 30.50 13.81 -13.23
C SER A 792 31.02 12.49 -12.63
N ASN A 793 32.23 12.06 -12.99
CA ASN A 793 32.86 10.85 -12.45
C ASN A 793 33.10 10.94 -10.93
N GLY A 794 33.71 12.04 -10.47
CA GLY A 794 34.05 12.25 -9.05
C GLY A 794 32.83 12.45 -8.14
N ALA A 795 31.75 13.02 -8.68
CA ALA A 795 30.48 13.15 -7.98
C ALA A 795 29.81 11.79 -7.76
N ILE A 796 29.83 10.89 -8.75
CA ILE A 796 29.21 9.56 -8.61
C ILE A 796 30.07 8.61 -7.76
N LYS A 797 31.40 8.68 -7.85
CA LYS A 797 32.29 7.97 -6.90
C LYS A 797 32.11 8.43 -5.46
N TRP A 798 31.89 9.73 -5.23
CA TRP A 798 31.53 10.26 -3.91
C TRP A 798 30.15 9.76 -3.46
N LEU A 799 29.13 9.79 -4.32
CA LEU A 799 27.80 9.31 -3.96
C LEU A 799 27.80 7.80 -3.64
N ALA A 800 28.61 7.02 -4.35
CA ALA A 800 28.86 5.60 -4.03
C ALA A 800 29.57 5.43 -2.68
N SER A 801 30.55 6.28 -2.32
CA SER A 801 31.18 6.24 -0.99
C SER A 801 30.25 6.65 0.15
N LYS A 802 29.08 7.25 -0.15
CA LYS A 802 27.97 7.43 0.80
C LYS A 802 27.08 6.20 0.96
N GLY A 803 27.25 5.18 0.14
CA GLY A 803 26.48 3.93 0.16
C GLY A 803 25.38 3.83 -0.88
N VAL A 804 25.36 4.69 -1.91
CA VAL A 804 24.45 4.53 -3.06
C VAL A 804 24.97 3.44 -3.99
N ARG A 805 24.14 2.43 -4.25
CA ARG A 805 24.53 1.23 -5.03
C ARG A 805 24.35 1.45 -6.52
N PHE A 806 25.40 1.21 -7.28
CA PHE A 806 25.42 1.32 -8.74
C PHE A 806 25.59 -0.04 -9.43
N GLN A 807 25.11 -0.10 -10.66
CA GLN A 807 25.03 -1.29 -11.50
C GLN A 807 25.39 -0.92 -12.95
N LEU A 808 25.97 -1.86 -13.70
CA LEU A 808 25.96 -1.80 -15.15
C LEU A 808 24.53 -2.03 -15.67
N SER A 809 24.13 -1.19 -16.62
CA SER A 809 22.76 -1.07 -17.13
C SER A 809 22.41 -2.09 -18.22
N PHE A 810 22.73 -3.37 -17.97
CA PHE A 810 22.54 -4.47 -18.92
C PHE A 810 21.13 -4.52 -19.51
N ASN A 811 20.11 -4.43 -18.65
CA ASN A 811 18.70 -4.56 -19.03
C ASN A 811 18.13 -3.37 -19.84
N ARG A 812 18.91 -2.29 -20.05
CA ARG A 812 18.44 -1.10 -20.79
C ARG A 812 19.35 -0.61 -21.90
N GLN A 813 20.66 -0.65 -21.68
CA GLN A 813 21.67 0.07 -22.46
C GLN A 813 22.78 -0.85 -22.99
N ALA A 814 22.60 -2.16 -22.94
CA ALA A 814 23.50 -3.14 -23.55
C ALA A 814 22.76 -4.05 -24.53
N TYR A 815 23.51 -4.61 -25.48
CA TYR A 815 23.13 -5.76 -26.28
C TYR A 815 24.30 -6.73 -26.36
N GLU A 816 24.02 -8.03 -26.51
CA GLU A 816 25.03 -9.00 -26.89
C GLU A 816 25.20 -8.98 -28.41
N VAL A 817 26.40 -8.65 -28.89
CA VAL A 817 26.73 -8.58 -30.32
C VAL A 817 28.03 -9.34 -30.56
N GLY A 818 27.92 -10.49 -31.25
CA GLY A 818 29.07 -11.34 -31.57
C GLY A 818 29.74 -11.99 -30.35
N GLY A 819 28.97 -12.34 -29.31
CA GLY A 819 29.50 -12.94 -28.08
C GLY A 819 30.19 -11.97 -27.11
N LYS A 820 30.05 -10.66 -27.34
CA LYS A 820 30.48 -9.60 -26.40
C LYS A 820 29.31 -8.70 -26.05
N ILE A 821 29.25 -8.31 -24.78
CA ILE A 821 28.25 -7.36 -24.26
C ILE A 821 28.77 -5.95 -24.53
N LYS A 822 28.03 -5.18 -25.34
CA LYS A 822 28.39 -3.82 -25.73
C LYS A 822 27.37 -2.82 -25.20
N PHE A 823 27.86 -1.77 -24.54
CA PHE A 823 27.05 -0.66 -24.05
C PHE A 823 26.96 0.46 -25.09
N TRP A 824 25.82 1.14 -25.19
CA TRP A 824 25.57 2.16 -26.22
C TRP A 824 25.03 3.48 -25.66
N GLY A 825 25.25 4.56 -26.43
CA GLY A 825 24.73 5.90 -26.14
C GLY A 825 25.38 6.63 -24.96
N GLY A 826 26.58 6.23 -24.52
CA GLY A 826 27.29 6.88 -23.40
C GLY A 826 26.57 6.74 -22.05
N LEU A 827 25.94 5.58 -21.82
CA LEU A 827 25.16 5.28 -20.61
C LEU A 827 25.40 3.83 -20.18
N CYS A 828 26.45 3.63 -19.39
CA CYS A 828 26.81 2.32 -18.83
C CYS A 828 26.26 2.12 -17.41
N VAL A 829 26.18 3.17 -16.59
CA VAL A 829 25.85 3.11 -15.15
C VAL A 829 24.38 3.45 -14.86
N LYS A 830 23.77 2.69 -13.95
CA LYS A 830 22.50 3.03 -13.27
C LYS A 830 22.59 2.74 -11.77
N THR A 831 21.63 3.20 -10.97
CA THR A 831 21.45 2.70 -9.60
C THR A 831 20.73 1.35 -9.57
N GLU A 832 21.00 0.59 -8.51
CA GLU A 832 20.19 -0.56 -8.12
C GLU A 832 18.73 -0.11 -7.84
N ASP A 833 17.75 -0.92 -8.22
CA ASP A 833 16.30 -0.61 -8.15
C ASP A 833 15.85 0.74 -8.74
N GLY A 834 16.67 1.33 -9.62
CA GLY A 834 16.40 2.61 -10.28
C GLY A 834 16.22 3.75 -9.28
N GLY A 835 15.19 4.59 -9.51
CA GLY A 835 14.89 5.73 -8.63
C GLY A 835 14.48 5.34 -7.22
N LYS A 836 13.94 4.13 -7.01
CA LYS A 836 13.56 3.67 -5.67
C LYS A 836 14.80 3.43 -4.82
N GLY A 837 15.76 2.65 -5.35
CA GLY A 837 17.03 2.37 -4.67
C GLY A 837 17.85 3.63 -4.44
N LEU A 838 17.94 4.52 -5.43
CA LEU A 838 18.60 5.82 -5.30
C LEU A 838 18.10 6.60 -4.07
N ILE A 839 16.79 6.84 -3.99
CA ILE A 839 16.19 7.63 -2.91
C ILE A 839 16.28 6.93 -1.55
N ASN A 840 16.17 5.59 -1.52
CA ASN A 840 16.35 4.83 -0.29
C ASN A 840 17.80 4.93 0.24
N ASP A 841 18.79 4.75 -0.64
CA ASP A 841 20.21 4.79 -0.29
C ASP A 841 20.64 6.21 0.12
N GLU A 842 20.19 7.25 -0.60
CA GLU A 842 20.43 8.66 -0.27
C GLU A 842 19.79 9.06 1.08
N LEU A 843 18.54 8.66 1.34
CA LEU A 843 17.88 8.92 2.62
C LEU A 843 18.59 8.19 3.78
N ALA A 844 19.04 6.96 3.56
CA ALA A 844 19.82 6.22 4.54
C ALA A 844 21.18 6.87 4.80
N ALA A 845 21.86 7.37 3.75
CA ALA A 845 23.12 8.12 3.89
C ALA A 845 22.92 9.42 4.67
N ALA A 846 21.86 10.18 4.38
CA ALA A 846 21.59 11.45 5.04
C ALA A 846 21.26 11.24 6.54
N ARG A 847 20.53 10.17 6.88
CA ARG A 847 20.31 9.75 8.28
C ARG A 847 21.61 9.39 9.00
N ARG A 848 22.56 8.70 8.34
CA ARG A 848 23.90 8.41 8.91
C ARG A 848 24.76 9.66 9.17
N GLN A 849 24.39 10.82 8.60
CA GLN A 849 25.07 12.11 8.82
C GLN A 849 24.21 13.09 9.63
N ASP A 850 23.27 12.59 10.45
CA ASP A 850 22.39 13.35 11.35
C ASP A 850 21.52 14.44 10.68
N VAL A 851 21.36 14.39 9.36
CA VAL A 851 20.48 15.31 8.61
C VAL A 851 19.06 15.21 9.16
N GLN A 852 18.48 16.35 9.49
CA GLN A 852 17.14 16.44 10.04
C GLN A 852 16.11 16.58 8.90
N PHE A 853 14.90 16.07 9.09
CA PHE A 853 13.85 16.09 8.06
C PHE A 853 12.55 16.69 8.58
N SER A 854 11.83 17.40 7.72
CA SER A 854 10.45 17.83 7.97
C SER A 854 9.61 17.60 6.70
N TRP A 855 8.69 16.64 6.77
CA TRP A 855 7.77 16.29 5.68
C TRP A 855 6.48 17.10 5.76
N SER A 856 5.66 17.07 4.72
CA SER A 856 4.42 17.88 4.62
C SER A 856 4.66 19.38 4.91
N THR A 857 5.88 19.86 4.64
CA THR A 857 6.40 21.17 5.03
C THR A 857 6.58 22.04 3.79
N ALA A 858 5.59 22.89 3.51
CA ALA A 858 5.59 23.73 2.31
C ALA A 858 6.26 25.07 2.54
N LEU A 859 7.29 25.41 1.75
CA LEU A 859 7.90 26.75 1.75
C LEU A 859 7.06 27.72 0.92
N HIS A 860 6.78 28.91 1.48
CA HIS A 860 5.94 29.93 0.83
C HIS A 860 6.67 31.25 0.57
N HIS A 861 7.62 31.62 1.42
CA HIS A 861 8.35 32.88 1.31
C HIS A 861 9.71 32.78 2.02
N VAL A 862 10.67 33.57 1.57
CA VAL A 862 12.00 33.71 2.20
C VAL A 862 12.32 35.20 2.25
N GLU A 863 12.79 35.67 3.40
CA GLU A 863 13.25 37.06 3.58
C GLU A 863 14.56 37.08 4.38
N ARG A 864 15.26 38.22 4.36
CA ARG A 864 16.51 38.45 5.10
C ARG A 864 16.23 39.38 6.27
N GLN A 865 16.47 38.91 7.50
CA GLN A 865 16.18 39.67 8.71
C GLN A 865 17.12 40.88 8.84
N PRO A 866 16.63 42.14 8.89
CA PRO A 866 17.48 43.33 8.93
C PRO A 866 18.37 43.45 10.17
N SER A 867 18.03 42.77 11.26
CA SER A 867 18.73 42.84 12.55
C SER A 867 19.81 41.78 12.75
N THR A 868 19.76 40.67 12.01
CA THR A 868 20.64 39.49 12.21
C THR A 868 21.38 39.05 10.94
N ASP A 869 20.97 39.57 9.77
CA ASP A 869 21.41 39.14 8.43
C ASP A 869 21.15 37.63 8.14
N LEU A 870 20.33 36.98 8.95
CA LEU A 870 19.89 35.60 8.74
C LEU A 870 18.70 35.53 7.78
N LEU A 871 18.53 34.37 7.14
CA LEU A 871 17.36 34.08 6.31
C LEU A 871 16.22 33.54 7.19
N GLN A 872 15.03 34.11 7.00
CA GLN A 872 13.78 33.63 7.57
C GLN A 872 12.95 32.98 6.46
N ALA A 873 12.69 31.68 6.60
CA ALA A 873 11.90 30.89 5.68
C ALA A 873 10.51 30.63 6.29
N THR A 874 9.47 31.16 5.66
CA THR A 874 8.07 31.01 6.09
C THR A 874 7.47 29.76 5.47
N VAL A 875 7.14 28.78 6.31
CA VAL A 875 6.64 27.45 5.93
C VAL A 875 5.24 27.19 6.48
N THR A 876 4.49 26.29 5.86
CA THR A 876 3.32 25.64 6.48
C THR A 876 3.69 24.24 6.95
N VAL A 877 3.44 23.96 8.23
CA VAL A 877 3.65 22.67 8.90
C VAL A 877 2.41 22.36 9.74
N ASP A 878 1.86 21.16 9.61
CA ASP A 878 0.64 20.71 10.32
C ASP A 878 -0.56 21.67 10.16
N GLY A 879 -0.68 22.30 8.99
CA GLY A 879 -1.71 23.31 8.71
C GLY A 879 -1.48 24.68 9.38
N SER A 880 -0.33 24.89 10.02
CA SER A 880 0.05 26.14 10.69
C SER A 880 1.25 26.82 10.03
N THR A 881 1.20 28.14 9.89
CA THR A 881 2.32 28.94 9.36
C THR A 881 3.40 29.11 10.43
N LYS A 882 4.66 28.81 10.09
CA LYS A 882 5.82 28.87 10.98
C LYS A 882 7.01 29.53 10.28
N ALA A 883 7.95 30.04 11.07
CA ALA A 883 9.22 30.60 10.58
C ALA A 883 10.40 29.70 10.96
N ILE A 884 11.23 29.36 9.98
CA ILE A 884 12.50 28.65 10.16
C ILE A 884 13.64 29.65 9.90
N ILE A 885 14.58 29.77 10.85
CA ILE A 885 15.73 30.68 10.72
C ILE A 885 16.95 29.89 10.26
N THR A 886 17.64 30.34 9.22
CA THR A 886 18.81 29.65 8.64
C THR A 886 19.89 30.63 8.18
N ARG A 887 21.15 30.18 8.13
CA ARG A 887 22.28 30.95 7.55
C ARG A 887 22.33 30.85 6.02
N ALA A 888 22.02 29.67 5.48
CA ALA A 888 21.96 29.41 4.04
C ALA A 888 20.71 28.59 3.67
N LEU A 889 20.22 28.75 2.44
CA LEU A 889 19.07 28.04 1.90
C LEU A 889 19.36 27.54 0.48
N ILE A 890 19.11 26.25 0.24
CA ILE A 890 19.29 25.57 -1.04
C ILE A 890 17.92 25.16 -1.58
N PHE A 891 17.52 25.76 -2.71
CA PHE A 891 16.34 25.37 -3.46
C PHE A 891 16.62 24.11 -4.30
N ALA A 892 15.95 23.00 -3.98
CA ALA A 892 16.02 21.72 -4.70
C ALA A 892 14.61 21.23 -5.09
N ALA A 893 13.65 22.16 -5.24
CA ALA A 893 12.20 21.90 -5.27
C ALA A 893 11.64 21.43 -6.63
N GLY A 894 12.51 21.06 -7.58
CA GLY A 894 12.11 20.55 -8.89
C GLY A 894 11.52 21.60 -9.85
N GLY A 895 10.82 21.10 -10.87
CA GLY A 895 10.17 21.91 -11.91
C GLY A 895 8.72 22.26 -11.61
N PHE A 896 7.91 22.34 -12.68
CA PHE A 896 6.48 22.69 -12.63
C PHE A 896 5.58 21.72 -13.43
N GLU A 897 6.08 20.57 -13.83
CA GLU A 897 5.38 19.58 -14.65
C GLU A 897 4.11 18.96 -14.04
N ALA A 898 3.91 19.06 -12.72
CA ALA A 898 2.66 18.65 -12.08
C ALA A 898 1.61 19.79 -12.00
N ASN A 899 1.95 21.02 -12.43
CA ASN A 899 1.04 22.15 -12.46
C ASN A 899 0.44 22.36 -13.87
N PRO A 900 -0.79 21.91 -14.15
CA PRO A 900 -1.38 22.00 -15.48
C PRO A 900 -1.55 23.44 -15.98
N LYS A 901 -1.72 24.42 -15.07
CA LYS A 901 -1.77 25.85 -15.44
C LYS A 901 -0.42 26.31 -15.97
N MET A 902 0.67 26.11 -15.21
CA MET A 902 2.02 26.49 -15.64
C MET A 902 2.47 25.71 -16.90
N ARG A 903 2.06 24.45 -17.04
CA ARG A 903 2.24 23.70 -18.29
C ARG A 903 1.59 24.39 -19.49
N SER A 904 0.31 24.74 -19.39
CA SER A 904 -0.39 25.46 -20.48
C SER A 904 0.21 26.84 -20.76
N GLU A 905 0.71 27.53 -19.73
CA GLU A 905 1.28 28.88 -19.81
C GLU A 905 2.68 28.90 -20.44
N PHE A 906 3.58 28.00 -20.03
CA PHE A 906 4.98 28.01 -20.44
C PHE A 906 5.34 26.96 -21.50
N LEU A 907 4.83 25.73 -21.39
CA LEU A 907 5.06 24.67 -22.40
C LEU A 907 4.14 24.85 -23.62
N GLY A 908 2.98 25.47 -23.42
CA GLY A 908 2.05 25.90 -24.46
C GLY A 908 0.74 25.09 -24.50
N PRO A 909 -0.14 25.38 -25.49
CA PRO A 909 -1.46 24.77 -25.57
C PRO A 909 -1.43 23.24 -25.62
N GLY A 910 -2.27 22.59 -24.82
CA GLY A 910 -2.41 21.12 -24.76
C GLY A 910 -1.48 20.43 -23.77
N TRP A 911 -0.45 21.12 -23.24
CA TRP A 911 0.40 20.54 -22.19
C TRP A 911 -0.29 20.40 -20.84
N ASP A 912 -1.40 21.09 -20.61
CA ASP A 912 -2.31 20.82 -19.51
C ASP A 912 -2.86 19.38 -19.51
N MET A 913 -2.99 18.74 -20.69
CA MET A 913 -3.49 17.37 -20.85
C MET A 913 -2.39 16.28 -20.88
N ALA A 914 -1.11 16.64 -20.77
CA ALA A 914 -0.02 15.66 -20.69
C ALA A 914 -0.06 14.90 -19.35
N MET A 915 0.20 13.58 -19.35
CA MET A 915 0.22 12.78 -18.12
C MET A 915 1.45 13.10 -17.28
N VAL A 916 1.33 13.08 -15.94
CA VAL A 916 2.44 13.32 -15.02
C VAL A 916 3.24 12.03 -14.80
N ARG A 917 4.43 11.93 -15.39
CA ARG A 917 5.44 10.91 -15.05
C ARG A 917 6.26 11.42 -13.87
N GLY A 918 5.69 11.41 -12.67
CA GLY A 918 6.38 11.98 -11.51
C GLY A 918 5.52 12.21 -10.27
N THR A 919 6.04 13.07 -9.40
CA THR A 919 5.37 13.47 -8.16
C THR A 919 4.27 14.50 -8.42
N PRO A 920 3.08 14.43 -7.78
CA PRO A 920 2.07 15.51 -7.87
C PRO A 920 2.53 16.83 -7.25
N TYR A 921 3.64 16.80 -6.49
CA TYR A 921 4.09 17.94 -5.69
C TYR A 921 4.98 18.93 -6.47
N ASN A 922 5.48 18.61 -7.67
CA ASN A 922 6.32 19.52 -8.44
C ASN A 922 5.50 20.56 -9.22
N THR A 923 5.01 21.57 -8.51
CA THR A 923 4.03 22.54 -9.02
C THR A 923 4.60 23.93 -9.34
N GLY A 924 5.91 24.14 -9.19
CA GLY A 924 6.58 25.40 -9.55
C GLY A 924 6.49 26.54 -8.53
N ASP A 925 5.85 26.34 -7.36
CA ASP A 925 5.61 27.42 -6.38
C ASP A 925 6.91 28.17 -5.98
N CYS A 926 8.00 27.42 -5.79
CA CYS A 926 9.31 27.98 -5.45
C CYS A 926 9.95 28.76 -6.60
N LEU A 927 9.64 28.44 -7.87
CA LEU A 927 10.07 29.24 -9.03
C LEU A 927 9.32 30.57 -9.05
N GLU A 928 7.99 30.55 -8.88
CA GLU A 928 7.17 31.77 -8.92
C GLU A 928 7.62 32.79 -7.86
N PHE A 929 7.77 32.39 -6.59
CA PHE A 929 8.17 33.33 -5.54
C PHE A 929 9.66 33.69 -5.58
N ALA A 930 10.57 32.80 -6.00
CA ALA A 930 11.99 33.18 -6.13
C ALA A 930 12.19 34.27 -7.20
N ILE A 931 11.47 34.18 -8.33
CA ILE A 931 11.50 35.21 -9.37
C ILE A 931 10.86 36.51 -8.87
N ARG A 932 9.67 36.41 -8.24
CA ARG A 932 8.86 37.57 -7.84
C ARG A 932 9.41 38.33 -6.62
N ASP A 933 9.84 37.61 -5.59
CA ASP A 933 10.15 38.16 -4.27
C ASP A 933 11.66 38.25 -3.98
N LEU A 934 12.47 37.38 -4.58
CA LEU A 934 13.93 37.30 -4.34
C LEU A 934 14.78 37.89 -5.49
N ASP A 935 14.15 38.47 -6.52
CA ASP A 935 14.81 38.91 -7.76
C ASP A 935 15.64 37.80 -8.44
N ALA A 936 15.29 36.51 -8.25
CA ALA A 936 16.05 35.42 -8.87
C ALA A 936 15.86 35.42 -10.40
N LYS A 937 16.97 35.39 -11.15
CA LYS A 937 16.96 35.52 -12.60
C LYS A 937 16.43 34.26 -13.31
N PRO A 938 15.31 34.31 -14.06
CA PRO A 938 14.87 33.18 -14.88
C PRO A 938 15.74 33.02 -16.14
N VAL A 939 15.99 31.77 -16.54
CA VAL A 939 16.78 31.41 -17.74
C VAL A 939 16.35 30.03 -18.30
N GLY A 940 16.97 29.59 -19.40
CA GLY A 940 16.72 28.29 -20.02
C GLY A 940 15.51 28.31 -20.98
N ASN A 941 15.03 27.11 -21.34
CA ASN A 941 13.90 26.96 -22.25
C ASN A 941 12.60 26.68 -21.48
N TRP A 942 11.82 27.71 -21.18
CA TRP A 942 10.56 27.57 -20.45
C TRP A 942 9.47 26.82 -21.22
N SER A 943 9.56 26.75 -22.56
CA SER A 943 8.74 25.85 -23.40
C SER A 943 9.40 24.50 -23.68
N GLY A 944 10.51 24.21 -23.01
CA GLY A 944 11.26 22.96 -23.06
C GLY A 944 10.93 22.06 -21.86
N CYS A 945 10.77 20.76 -22.13
CA CYS A 945 10.59 19.75 -21.09
C CYS A 945 11.06 18.37 -21.57
N HIS A 946 11.41 17.51 -20.62
CA HIS A 946 11.50 16.07 -20.85
C HIS A 946 10.09 15.49 -20.89
N ALA A 947 9.70 14.91 -22.04
CA ALA A 947 8.46 14.15 -22.16
C ALA A 947 8.69 12.85 -22.92
N THR A 948 8.21 11.74 -22.38
CA THR A 948 8.44 10.38 -22.91
C THR A 948 7.19 9.76 -23.51
N CYS A 949 7.40 8.73 -24.33
CA CYS A 949 6.35 7.78 -24.72
C CYS A 949 5.92 7.03 -23.44
N TRP A 950 4.67 7.20 -23.05
CA TRP A 950 4.10 6.69 -21.81
C TRP A 950 2.92 5.77 -22.10
N ASP A 951 2.56 4.91 -21.16
CA ASP A 951 1.40 4.04 -21.29
C ASP A 951 0.09 4.86 -21.34
N ALA A 952 -0.78 4.58 -22.32
CA ALA A 952 -2.04 5.33 -22.46
C ALA A 952 -3.08 5.02 -21.39
N ASN A 953 -2.90 3.94 -20.61
CA ASN A 953 -3.78 3.52 -19.53
C ASN A 953 -3.22 3.87 -18.14
N ALA A 954 -2.09 4.58 -18.06
CA ALA A 954 -1.52 5.05 -16.80
C ALA A 954 -2.41 6.13 -16.15
N ASN A 955 -2.20 6.36 -14.84
CA ASN A 955 -2.84 7.46 -14.13
C ASN A 955 -2.40 8.81 -14.76
N PRO A 956 -3.33 9.73 -15.09
CA PRO A 956 -2.99 10.99 -15.74
C PRO A 956 -2.31 11.99 -14.82
N ASP A 957 -2.61 11.98 -13.53
CA ASP A 957 -2.27 13.05 -12.58
C ASP A 957 -1.02 12.73 -11.73
N ILE A 958 -0.64 11.45 -11.61
CA ILE A 958 0.47 10.99 -10.78
C ILE A 958 1.25 9.83 -11.38
N GLY A 959 2.55 9.78 -11.06
CA GLY A 959 3.36 8.58 -11.20
C GLY A 959 2.99 7.51 -10.17
N ASP A 960 3.03 6.26 -10.59
CA ASP A 960 2.81 5.08 -9.74
C ASP A 960 4.10 4.75 -8.96
N ARG A 961 4.03 4.67 -7.62
CA ARG A 961 5.22 4.42 -6.78
C ARG A 961 5.64 2.95 -6.72
N GLU A 962 4.79 2.01 -7.13
CA GLU A 962 5.12 0.59 -7.25
C GLU A 962 5.69 0.28 -8.63
N ALA A 963 5.05 0.75 -9.71
CA ALA A 963 5.57 0.57 -11.07
C ALA A 963 6.75 1.52 -11.40
N SER A 964 6.85 2.67 -10.74
CA SER A 964 7.88 3.71 -10.97
C SER A 964 8.08 4.02 -12.47
N ASN A 965 9.15 3.50 -13.08
CA ASN A 965 9.51 3.78 -14.46
C ASN A 965 8.88 2.82 -15.50
N GLU A 966 8.24 1.73 -15.08
CA GLU A 966 7.76 0.62 -15.94
C GLU A 966 6.71 1.03 -16.99
N TYR A 967 5.95 2.12 -16.75
CA TYR A 967 5.02 2.65 -17.76
C TYR A 967 5.71 3.37 -18.94
N THR A 968 7.03 3.56 -18.91
CA THR A 968 7.80 4.05 -20.06
C THR A 968 7.67 3.07 -21.23
N LYS A 969 7.43 3.56 -22.45
CA LYS A 969 7.28 2.73 -23.65
C LYS A 969 8.31 3.08 -24.71
N SER A 970 9.55 2.61 -24.49
CA SER A 970 10.73 3.05 -25.25
C SER A 970 11.29 2.03 -26.25
N GLY A 971 10.47 1.06 -26.66
CA GLY A 971 10.73 0.08 -27.72
C GLY A 971 10.43 0.55 -29.14
N TYR A 972 10.01 1.80 -29.33
CA TYR A 972 9.72 2.38 -30.66
C TYR A 972 10.83 2.27 -31.72
N PRO A 973 12.15 2.23 -31.42
CA PRO A 973 13.16 2.05 -32.48
C PRO A 973 13.02 0.72 -33.21
N LEU A 974 12.50 -0.30 -32.53
CA LEU A 974 12.32 -1.67 -33.03
C LEU A 974 11.06 -1.86 -33.88
N GLY A 975 10.21 -0.83 -33.99
CA GLY A 975 8.91 -0.88 -34.65
C GLY A 975 8.53 0.45 -35.32
N LEU A 976 7.23 0.72 -35.40
CA LEU A 976 6.65 1.96 -35.95
C LEU A 976 5.76 2.66 -34.93
N MET A 977 5.60 3.98 -35.07
CA MET A 977 4.59 4.76 -34.34
C MET A 977 3.59 5.39 -35.31
N LEU A 978 2.31 5.02 -35.17
CA LEU A 978 1.21 5.51 -35.98
C LEU A 978 0.19 6.24 -35.10
N ASN A 979 -0.32 7.40 -35.53
CA ASN A 979 -1.34 8.15 -34.78
C ASN A 979 -2.75 7.52 -34.95
N THR A 980 -3.78 8.10 -34.33
CA THR A 980 -5.15 7.56 -34.46
C THR A 980 -5.75 7.66 -35.87
N ASN A 981 -5.17 8.49 -36.76
CA ASN A 981 -5.51 8.51 -38.19
C ASN A 981 -4.76 7.46 -39.03
N GLY A 982 -3.89 6.65 -38.41
CA GLY A 982 -3.12 5.62 -39.10
C GLY A 982 -1.84 6.11 -39.78
N ASP A 983 -1.43 7.37 -39.55
CA ASP A 983 -0.23 7.95 -40.17
C ASP A 983 1.00 7.86 -39.26
N ARG A 984 2.19 7.63 -39.84
CA ARG A 984 3.47 7.83 -39.15
C ARG A 984 3.79 9.32 -39.01
N PHE A 985 4.32 9.73 -37.86
CA PHE A 985 4.55 11.15 -37.53
C PHE A 985 5.97 11.48 -37.00
N VAL A 986 6.82 10.48 -36.75
CA VAL A 986 8.25 10.67 -36.45
C VAL A 986 9.12 9.61 -37.12
N ASP A 987 10.40 9.94 -37.34
CA ASP A 987 11.43 8.95 -37.70
C ASP A 987 11.87 8.23 -36.42
N GLU A 988 11.32 7.04 -36.18
CA GLU A 988 11.61 6.22 -35.00
C GLU A 988 13.06 5.70 -34.98
N GLY A 989 13.77 5.79 -36.12
CA GLY A 989 15.17 5.39 -36.30
C GLY A 989 16.14 6.55 -36.49
N VAL A 990 15.75 7.79 -36.15
CA VAL A 990 16.59 8.99 -36.40
C VAL A 990 17.91 8.99 -35.61
N ASP A 991 17.90 8.46 -34.39
CA ASP A 991 19.07 8.36 -33.52
C ASP A 991 18.81 7.36 -32.38
N MET A 992 19.84 7.05 -31.59
CA MET A 992 19.72 6.17 -30.43
C MET A 992 18.62 6.61 -29.46
N ARG A 993 17.96 5.63 -28.84
CA ARG A 993 16.83 5.82 -27.92
C ARG A 993 17.09 6.92 -26.88
N ASN A 994 18.27 6.92 -26.26
CA ASN A 994 18.65 7.84 -25.18
C ASN A 994 18.88 9.30 -25.64
N TYR A 995 18.81 9.58 -26.94
CA TYR A 995 18.78 10.94 -27.51
C TYR A 995 17.42 11.30 -28.13
N THR A 996 16.45 10.37 -28.17
CA THR A 996 15.14 10.56 -28.82
C THR A 996 13.94 10.43 -27.88
N TYR A 997 14.03 9.59 -26.84
CA TYR A 997 12.90 9.29 -25.95
C TYR A 997 12.30 10.52 -25.27
N ALA A 998 13.14 11.50 -24.92
CA ALA A 998 12.77 12.69 -24.18
C ALA A 998 12.07 13.78 -25.02
N LYS A 999 12.07 13.65 -26.35
CA LYS A 999 11.33 14.51 -27.28
C LYS A 999 10.13 13.82 -27.94
N PHE A 1000 10.04 12.49 -27.90
CA PHE A 1000 8.95 11.75 -28.57
C PHE A 1000 7.63 11.78 -27.80
N GLY A 1001 7.63 12.01 -26.47
CA GLY A 1001 6.38 12.33 -25.75
C GLY A 1001 5.71 13.59 -26.30
N ARG A 1002 6.48 14.66 -26.54
CA ARG A 1002 6.01 15.90 -27.19
C ARG A 1002 5.44 15.65 -28.59
N ALA A 1003 6.05 14.75 -29.37
CA ALA A 1003 5.55 14.40 -30.70
C ALA A 1003 4.20 13.66 -30.64
N ILE A 1004 4.02 12.76 -29.66
CA ILE A 1004 2.76 12.08 -29.37
C ILE A 1004 1.68 13.05 -28.88
N LEU A 1005 2.03 14.01 -28.00
CA LEU A 1005 1.13 15.08 -27.57
C LEU A 1005 0.64 15.94 -28.75
N GLY A 1006 1.44 16.09 -29.80
CA GLY A 1006 1.04 16.78 -31.04
C GLY A 1006 0.10 15.98 -31.96
N GLN A 1007 -0.19 14.72 -31.65
CA GLN A 1007 -1.09 13.88 -32.45
C GLN A 1007 -2.56 14.07 -32.05
N PRO A 1008 -3.53 13.70 -32.92
CA PRO A 1008 -4.93 13.63 -32.54
C PRO A 1008 -5.13 12.83 -31.25
N GLU A 1009 -5.93 13.38 -30.33
CA GLU A 1009 -6.21 12.81 -29.00
C GLU A 1009 -4.98 12.57 -28.11
N HIS A 1010 -3.82 13.13 -28.47
CA HIS A 1010 -2.55 12.99 -27.75
C HIS A 1010 -2.04 11.54 -27.66
N VAL A 1011 -2.44 10.69 -28.61
CA VAL A 1011 -2.24 9.25 -28.58
C VAL A 1011 -1.60 8.73 -29.88
N ALA A 1012 -0.81 7.67 -29.74
CA ALA A 1012 -0.30 6.86 -30.85
C ALA A 1012 -0.38 5.36 -30.52
N PHE A 1013 -0.24 4.53 -31.55
CA PHE A 1013 0.02 3.10 -31.44
C PHE A 1013 1.47 2.82 -31.83
N GLN A 1014 2.24 2.21 -30.92
CA GLN A 1014 3.50 1.56 -31.28
C GLN A 1014 3.20 0.15 -31.81
N VAL A 1015 3.84 -0.26 -32.90
CA VAL A 1015 3.55 -1.52 -33.62
C VAL A 1015 4.83 -2.28 -33.97
N TRP A 1016 4.83 -3.60 -33.76
CA TRP A 1016 5.93 -4.53 -34.03
C TRP A 1016 5.43 -5.85 -34.65
N ASP A 1017 6.37 -6.66 -35.11
CA ASP A 1017 6.13 -8.00 -35.63
C ASP A 1017 7.03 -9.05 -34.97
N ALA A 1018 6.87 -10.33 -35.33
CA ALA A 1018 7.53 -11.45 -34.68
C ALA A 1018 9.07 -11.40 -34.68
N ARG A 1019 9.71 -10.55 -35.49
CA ARG A 1019 11.17 -10.37 -35.48
C ARG A 1019 11.68 -9.57 -34.30
N THR A 1020 10.89 -8.60 -33.82
CA THR A 1020 11.36 -7.59 -32.85
C THR A 1020 10.59 -7.58 -31.54
N THR A 1021 9.44 -8.27 -31.46
CA THR A 1021 8.68 -8.39 -30.20
C THR A 1021 9.46 -9.04 -29.06
N SER A 1022 10.36 -9.99 -29.33
CA SER A 1022 11.25 -10.60 -28.33
C SER A 1022 12.38 -9.69 -27.85
N TRP A 1023 12.64 -8.57 -28.54
CA TRP A 1023 13.64 -7.57 -28.16
C TRP A 1023 13.04 -6.41 -27.34
N LEU A 1024 11.73 -6.44 -27.09
CA LEU A 1024 11.07 -5.48 -26.21
C LEU A 1024 11.45 -5.76 -24.76
N ARG A 1025 11.74 -4.71 -23.99
CA ARG A 1025 12.07 -4.85 -22.57
C ARG A 1025 10.85 -5.35 -21.81
N GLU A 1026 10.98 -6.51 -21.19
CA GLU A 1026 9.93 -7.13 -20.36
C GLU A 1026 9.45 -6.18 -19.24
N GLU A 1027 10.37 -5.43 -18.64
CA GLU A 1027 10.08 -4.34 -17.69
C GLU A 1027 9.00 -3.35 -18.21
N GLU A 1028 9.07 -3.00 -19.50
CA GLU A 1028 8.22 -1.98 -20.13
C GLU A 1028 6.99 -2.57 -20.84
N TYR A 1029 7.01 -3.86 -21.23
CA TYR A 1029 6.08 -4.46 -22.20
C TYR A 1029 5.41 -5.79 -21.80
N ARG A 1030 5.58 -6.27 -20.56
CA ARG A 1030 4.89 -7.47 -20.06
C ARG A 1030 3.38 -7.26 -19.81
N GLU A 1031 2.62 -8.35 -19.81
CA GLU A 1031 1.14 -8.33 -19.85
C GLU A 1031 0.49 -7.75 -18.60
N GLU A 1032 1.18 -7.83 -17.46
CA GLU A 1032 0.75 -7.22 -16.19
C GLU A 1032 0.92 -5.69 -16.16
N ARG A 1033 1.65 -5.12 -17.14
CA ARG A 1033 2.00 -3.69 -17.17
C ARG A 1033 1.48 -2.91 -18.37
N VAL A 1034 1.04 -3.58 -19.43
CA VAL A 1034 0.52 -2.92 -20.62
C VAL A 1034 -0.53 -3.76 -21.33
N GLU A 1035 -1.55 -3.10 -21.87
CA GLU A 1035 -2.51 -3.75 -22.75
C GLU A 1035 -1.84 -4.13 -24.10
N ARG A 1036 -1.47 -5.40 -24.24
CA ARG A 1036 -0.90 -5.95 -25.48
C ARG A 1036 -2.00 -6.27 -26.49
N ILE A 1037 -2.02 -5.53 -27.60
CA ILE A 1037 -2.96 -5.74 -28.70
C ILE A 1037 -2.30 -6.69 -29.71
N SER A 1038 -2.52 -8.00 -29.58
CA SER A 1038 -1.84 -9.02 -30.42
C SER A 1038 -2.75 -9.65 -31.48
N ALA A 1039 -2.24 -9.95 -32.69
CA ALA A 1039 -2.96 -10.69 -33.72
C ALA A 1039 -2.04 -11.34 -34.79
N ASP A 1040 -2.48 -12.41 -35.44
CA ASP A 1040 -1.69 -13.16 -36.44
C ASP A 1040 -1.53 -12.44 -37.79
N SER A 1041 -2.37 -11.43 -38.07
CA SER A 1041 -2.34 -10.65 -39.31
C SER A 1041 -2.57 -9.16 -39.04
N LEU A 1042 -2.02 -8.30 -39.92
CA LEU A 1042 -2.18 -6.85 -39.83
C LEU A 1042 -3.65 -6.40 -39.87
N ASP A 1043 -4.49 -7.04 -40.68
CA ASP A 1043 -5.93 -6.69 -40.73
C ASP A 1043 -6.62 -6.97 -39.38
N LYS A 1044 -6.40 -8.16 -38.81
CA LYS A 1044 -6.90 -8.52 -37.48
C LYS A 1044 -6.37 -7.58 -36.40
N LEU A 1045 -5.10 -7.18 -36.48
CA LEU A 1045 -4.49 -6.21 -35.57
C LEU A 1045 -5.19 -4.85 -35.69
N ALA A 1046 -5.34 -4.33 -36.91
CA ALA A 1046 -5.97 -3.05 -37.17
C ALA A 1046 -7.43 -3.03 -36.67
N ASN A 1047 -8.20 -4.11 -36.87
CA ASN A 1047 -9.54 -4.26 -36.30
C ASN A 1047 -9.53 -4.17 -34.75
N LYS A 1048 -8.55 -4.79 -34.07
CA LYS A 1048 -8.40 -4.71 -32.61
C LYS A 1048 -7.96 -3.31 -32.13
N CYS A 1049 -7.21 -2.56 -32.95
CA CYS A 1049 -6.84 -1.18 -32.69
C CYS A 1049 -8.01 -0.21 -32.91
N VAL A 1050 -8.92 -0.46 -33.87
CA VAL A 1050 -10.15 0.34 -34.06
C VAL A 1050 -11.00 0.31 -32.78
N ALA A 1051 -11.17 -0.87 -32.17
CA ALA A 1051 -11.84 -1.01 -30.87
C ALA A 1051 -11.16 -0.25 -29.71
N ARG A 1052 -9.98 0.33 -29.91
CA ARG A 1052 -9.17 1.07 -28.93
C ARG A 1052 -8.88 2.51 -29.32
N GLY A 1053 -9.52 3.02 -30.38
CA GLY A 1053 -9.41 4.42 -30.82
C GLY A 1053 -8.54 4.64 -32.06
N LEU A 1054 -8.29 3.63 -32.90
CA LEU A 1054 -7.83 3.88 -34.27
C LEU A 1054 -9.03 4.30 -35.14
N HIS A 1055 -8.97 5.50 -35.72
CA HIS A 1055 -10.05 6.09 -36.51
C HIS A 1055 -10.04 5.68 -37.98
N ASN A 1056 -8.87 5.46 -38.57
CA ASN A 1056 -8.74 5.10 -39.98
C ASN A 1056 -7.92 3.82 -40.16
N LYS A 1057 -8.64 2.70 -40.25
CA LYS A 1057 -8.08 1.36 -40.45
C LYS A 1057 -7.33 1.25 -41.79
N ASP A 1058 -7.89 1.80 -42.86
CA ASP A 1058 -7.37 1.62 -44.21
C ASP A 1058 -6.06 2.40 -44.39
N GLN A 1059 -5.98 3.62 -43.85
CA GLN A 1059 -4.74 4.42 -43.82
C GLN A 1059 -3.64 3.77 -42.97
N PHE A 1060 -4.00 3.16 -41.84
CA PHE A 1060 -3.06 2.39 -41.01
C PHE A 1060 -2.46 1.21 -41.78
N LEU A 1061 -3.29 0.47 -42.51
CA LEU A 1061 -2.83 -0.66 -43.34
C LEU A 1061 -1.99 -0.19 -44.53
N ASP A 1062 -2.43 0.83 -45.28
CA ASP A 1062 -1.65 1.35 -46.40
C ASP A 1062 -0.30 1.92 -45.95
N THR A 1063 -0.26 2.65 -44.83
CA THR A 1063 0.99 3.17 -44.25
C THR A 1063 1.99 2.04 -43.97
N ILE A 1064 1.56 0.92 -43.39
CA ILE A 1064 2.44 -0.24 -43.14
C ILE A 1064 2.83 -0.94 -44.44
N HIS A 1065 1.91 -1.12 -45.40
CA HIS A 1065 2.22 -1.74 -46.69
C HIS A 1065 3.19 -0.90 -47.54
N THR A 1066 2.99 0.42 -47.57
CA THR A 1066 3.86 1.39 -48.25
C THR A 1066 5.22 1.50 -47.56
N TYR A 1067 5.25 1.44 -46.22
CA TYR A 1067 6.49 1.30 -45.46
C TYR A 1067 7.27 0.04 -45.84
N ASN A 1068 6.62 -1.13 -45.84
CA ASN A 1068 7.26 -2.41 -46.17
C ASN A 1068 7.87 -2.40 -47.59
N LYS A 1069 7.16 -1.86 -48.58
CA LYS A 1069 7.68 -1.69 -49.96
C LYS A 1069 8.99 -0.88 -49.98
N ALA A 1070 9.06 0.21 -49.22
CA ALA A 1070 10.26 1.05 -49.15
C ALA A 1070 11.44 0.35 -48.44
N VAL A 1071 11.17 -0.44 -47.38
CA VAL A 1071 12.23 -1.28 -46.76
C VAL A 1071 12.75 -2.31 -47.76
N TYR A 1072 11.87 -2.98 -48.51
CA TYR A 1072 12.30 -3.94 -49.54
C TYR A 1072 13.11 -3.30 -50.67
N ALA A 1073 12.74 -2.10 -51.12
CA ALA A 1073 13.51 -1.33 -52.10
C ALA A 1073 14.93 -1.01 -51.57
N HIS A 1074 15.04 -0.50 -50.34
CA HIS A 1074 16.34 -0.21 -49.72
C HIS A 1074 17.20 -1.47 -49.53
N ARG A 1075 16.61 -2.59 -49.10
CA ARG A 1075 17.30 -3.87 -48.93
C ARG A 1075 17.81 -4.47 -50.23
N LYS A 1076 17.11 -4.24 -51.35
CA LYS A 1076 17.56 -4.68 -52.68
C LYS A 1076 18.80 -3.91 -53.15
N GLU A 1077 18.90 -2.63 -52.81
CA GLU A 1077 20.07 -1.78 -53.11
C GLU A 1077 21.24 -2.02 -52.14
N HIS A 1078 20.95 -2.43 -50.90
CA HIS A 1078 21.95 -2.65 -49.84
C HIS A 1078 21.90 -4.10 -49.28
N PRO A 1079 22.19 -5.12 -50.10
CA PRO A 1079 22.04 -6.54 -49.70
C PRO A 1079 23.03 -6.97 -48.60
N ASN A 1080 24.18 -6.29 -48.48
CA ASN A 1080 25.22 -6.62 -47.51
C ASN A 1080 25.00 -5.97 -46.13
N SER A 1081 24.06 -5.01 -46.00
CA SER A 1081 23.82 -4.32 -44.73
C SER A 1081 23.10 -5.21 -43.73
N LYS A 1082 23.75 -5.45 -42.59
CA LYS A 1082 23.19 -6.24 -41.47
C LYS A 1082 22.38 -5.34 -40.55
N TRP A 1083 21.41 -5.94 -39.85
CA TRP A 1083 20.67 -5.25 -38.79
C TRP A 1083 21.45 -5.38 -37.49
N ASP A 1084 21.67 -4.25 -36.81
CA ASP A 1084 22.41 -4.19 -35.55
C ASP A 1084 21.77 -3.12 -34.65
N PRO A 1085 21.15 -3.49 -33.52
CA PRO A 1085 20.44 -2.55 -32.64
C PRO A 1085 21.39 -1.72 -31.76
N ALA A 1086 22.69 -2.05 -31.69
CA ALA A 1086 23.68 -1.35 -30.88
C ALA A 1086 24.34 -0.16 -31.61
N ILE A 1087 24.26 -0.11 -32.94
CA ILE A 1087 24.79 0.98 -33.78
C ILE A 1087 23.72 1.56 -34.71
N LYS A 1088 23.99 2.72 -35.30
CA LYS A 1088 23.16 3.25 -36.40
C LYS A 1088 23.50 2.48 -37.68
N ASP A 1089 22.76 1.42 -37.93
CA ASP A 1089 23.02 0.41 -38.97
C ASP A 1089 22.76 0.89 -40.43
N GLY A 1090 22.19 2.08 -40.61
CA GLY A 1090 21.84 2.63 -41.92
C GLY A 1090 20.71 1.90 -42.64
N LEU A 1091 20.02 0.96 -41.99
CA LEU A 1091 18.87 0.29 -42.59
C LEU A 1091 17.67 1.22 -42.64
N SER A 1092 17.33 1.66 -43.85
CA SER A 1092 16.44 2.79 -44.08
C SER A 1092 15.21 2.45 -44.92
N THR A 1093 14.29 3.40 -45.02
CA THR A 1093 13.20 3.45 -46.03
C THR A 1093 13.53 4.39 -47.21
N GLN A 1094 14.78 4.83 -47.32
CA GLN A 1094 15.25 5.78 -48.34
C GLN A 1094 16.16 5.08 -49.34
N SER A 1095 15.68 4.85 -50.55
CA SER A 1095 16.42 4.17 -51.63
C SER A 1095 16.41 5.01 -52.91
N SER A 1096 17.18 4.62 -53.93
CA SER A 1096 17.12 5.27 -55.26
C SER A 1096 15.77 5.02 -55.94
N SER A 1097 15.18 3.84 -55.72
CA SER A 1097 13.95 3.37 -56.37
C SER A 1097 12.66 3.74 -55.61
N MET A 1098 12.71 3.95 -54.30
CA MET A 1098 11.57 4.38 -53.47
C MET A 1098 12.03 5.19 -52.25
N LYS A 1099 11.35 6.31 -51.98
CA LYS A 1099 11.59 7.18 -50.82
C LYS A 1099 10.27 7.54 -50.16
N LEU A 1100 10.19 7.35 -48.84
CA LEU A 1100 9.04 7.82 -48.06
C LEU A 1100 9.25 9.30 -47.68
N PRO A 1101 8.19 10.14 -47.62
CA PRO A 1101 8.30 11.52 -47.11
C PRO A 1101 8.85 11.58 -45.69
N LEU A 1102 8.47 10.62 -44.85
CA LEU A 1102 9.00 10.41 -43.51
C LEU A 1102 9.87 9.14 -43.49
N ALA A 1103 11.19 9.33 -43.40
CA ALA A 1103 12.13 8.22 -43.27
C ALA A 1103 11.88 7.41 -41.98
N LYS A 1104 12.30 6.14 -41.99
CA LYS A 1104 12.87 5.51 -40.79
C LYS A 1104 14.35 5.36 -41.12
N SER A 1105 15.23 6.13 -40.47
CA SER A 1105 16.62 6.28 -40.96
C SER A 1105 17.55 5.11 -40.62
N ASN A 1106 17.25 4.36 -39.56
CA ASN A 1106 18.00 3.18 -39.10
C ASN A 1106 17.02 2.10 -38.60
N TRP A 1107 17.52 0.87 -38.47
CA TRP A 1107 16.82 -0.31 -37.95
C TRP A 1107 15.54 -0.66 -38.72
N ALA A 1108 15.44 -0.28 -40.00
CA ALA A 1108 14.27 -0.58 -40.82
C ALA A 1108 14.17 -2.08 -41.16
N LEU A 1109 13.13 -2.70 -40.61
CA LEU A 1109 12.65 -4.05 -40.90
C LEU A 1109 11.19 -3.91 -41.33
N PRO A 1110 10.72 -4.65 -42.35
CA PRO A 1110 9.30 -4.63 -42.69
C PRO A 1110 8.49 -5.24 -41.53
N LEU A 1111 7.22 -4.85 -41.42
CA LEU A 1111 6.24 -5.45 -40.52
C LEU A 1111 5.32 -6.33 -41.36
N ASP A 1112 5.71 -7.59 -41.55
CA ASP A 1112 4.95 -8.56 -42.36
C ASP A 1112 5.04 -10.02 -41.86
N LYS A 1113 5.61 -10.26 -40.68
CA LYS A 1113 5.67 -11.59 -40.05
C LYS A 1113 4.87 -11.61 -38.74
N GLY A 1114 3.71 -12.26 -38.78
CA GLY A 1114 2.90 -12.50 -37.59
C GLY A 1114 3.57 -13.46 -36.59
N PRO A 1115 3.19 -13.44 -35.30
CA PRO A 1115 2.20 -12.54 -34.71
C PRO A 1115 2.69 -11.08 -34.63
N PHE A 1116 1.75 -10.15 -34.80
CA PHE A 1116 1.95 -8.71 -34.64
C PHE A 1116 1.50 -8.27 -33.25
N LEU A 1117 2.15 -7.24 -32.72
CA LEU A 1117 1.83 -6.60 -31.46
C LEU A 1117 1.65 -5.10 -31.68
N ALA A 1118 0.62 -4.51 -31.08
CA ALA A 1118 0.49 -3.08 -30.91
C ALA A 1118 0.28 -2.71 -29.43
N VAL A 1119 0.73 -1.51 -29.06
CA VAL A 1119 0.55 -0.91 -27.73
C VAL A 1119 0.10 0.54 -27.90
N LYS A 1120 -0.93 0.95 -27.18
CA LYS A 1120 -1.42 2.34 -27.15
C LYS A 1120 -0.56 3.17 -26.21
N VAL A 1121 -0.04 4.30 -26.68
CA VAL A 1121 0.87 5.19 -25.95
C VAL A 1121 0.41 6.65 -25.99
N THR A 1122 0.83 7.41 -24.98
CA THR A 1122 0.54 8.85 -24.80
C THR A 1122 1.81 9.61 -24.41
N CYS A 1123 1.68 10.90 -24.10
CA CYS A 1123 2.74 11.76 -23.58
C CYS A 1123 2.78 11.74 -22.04
N GLY A 1124 3.91 11.31 -21.47
CA GLY A 1124 4.23 11.48 -20.05
C GLY A 1124 5.29 12.56 -19.84
N VAL A 1125 4.93 13.71 -19.26
CA VAL A 1125 5.88 14.78 -18.92
C VAL A 1125 6.61 14.44 -17.62
N THR A 1126 7.93 14.68 -17.58
CA THR A 1126 8.80 14.31 -16.45
C THR A 1126 9.41 15.50 -15.74
N PHE A 1127 9.98 16.47 -16.47
CA PHE A 1127 10.53 17.69 -15.86
C PHE A 1127 10.70 18.82 -16.89
N THR A 1128 10.82 20.05 -16.41
CA THR A 1128 10.91 21.28 -17.22
C THR A 1128 12.35 21.76 -17.39
N PHE A 1129 12.69 22.38 -18.52
CA PHE A 1129 14.07 22.84 -18.83
C PHE A 1129 14.30 24.34 -18.56
N GLY A 1130 13.23 25.12 -18.36
CA GLY A 1130 13.31 26.49 -17.84
C GLY A 1130 13.41 26.49 -16.33
N GLY A 1131 14.20 27.42 -15.78
CA GLY A 1131 14.48 27.51 -14.34
C GLY A 1131 15.26 28.77 -13.99
N LEU A 1132 15.98 28.75 -12.87
CA LEU A 1132 16.74 29.89 -12.38
C LEU A 1132 18.22 29.83 -12.78
N GLN A 1133 18.82 30.99 -13.05
CA GLN A 1133 20.25 31.10 -13.30
C GLN A 1133 21.04 31.02 -12.00
N VAL A 1134 22.09 30.21 -12.01
CA VAL A 1134 23.07 30.12 -10.93
C VAL A 1134 24.49 30.44 -11.40
N ASP A 1135 25.37 30.73 -10.46
CA ASP A 1135 26.81 30.62 -10.66
C ASP A 1135 27.22 29.15 -10.82
N ALA A 1136 27.99 28.84 -11.87
CA ALA A 1136 28.34 27.46 -12.19
C ALA A 1136 29.32 26.80 -11.21
N SER A 1137 30.07 27.59 -10.44
CA SER A 1137 31.07 27.05 -9.50
C SER A 1137 30.45 26.68 -8.15
N THR A 1138 29.45 27.44 -7.70
CA THR A 1138 28.85 27.35 -6.36
C THR A 1138 27.36 26.97 -6.33
N ALA A 1139 26.68 26.97 -7.49
CA ALA A 1139 25.22 26.88 -7.62
C ALA A 1139 24.44 27.99 -6.87
N GLN A 1140 25.09 29.13 -6.57
CA GLN A 1140 24.44 30.27 -5.93
C GLN A 1140 23.53 31.00 -6.92
N LEU A 1141 22.31 31.38 -6.51
CA LEU A 1141 21.34 32.07 -7.36
C LEU A 1141 21.87 33.45 -7.80
N LEU A 1142 21.58 33.85 -9.05
CA LEU A 1142 21.93 35.18 -9.54
C LEU A 1142 20.69 36.10 -9.57
N SER A 1143 20.90 37.36 -9.17
CA SER A 1143 19.93 38.45 -9.25
C SER A 1143 19.63 38.83 -10.71
N SER A 1144 18.36 39.03 -11.03
CA SER A 1144 17.87 39.48 -12.33
C SER A 1144 18.25 40.94 -12.58
N THR A 1145 18.09 41.78 -11.56
CA THR A 1145 18.34 43.22 -11.61
C THR A 1145 19.84 43.57 -11.63
N THR A 1146 20.68 42.84 -10.86
CA THR A 1146 22.10 43.19 -10.68
C THR A 1146 23.08 42.23 -11.34
N GLY A 1147 22.65 41.02 -11.71
CA GLY A 1147 23.51 39.95 -12.23
C GLY A 1147 24.49 39.35 -11.21
N LYS A 1148 24.46 39.79 -9.94
CA LYS A 1148 25.35 39.33 -8.87
C LYS A 1148 24.74 38.13 -8.12
N PRO A 1149 25.55 37.29 -7.45
CA PRO A 1149 25.05 36.23 -6.59
C PRO A 1149 24.22 36.77 -5.41
N LEU A 1150 23.09 36.12 -5.11
CA LEU A 1150 22.22 36.41 -3.98
C LEU A 1150 22.80 35.76 -2.70
N PRO A 1151 23.23 36.53 -1.68
CA PRO A 1151 23.91 35.98 -0.51
C PRO A 1151 23.10 34.89 0.21
N GLY A 1152 23.72 33.73 0.43
CA GLY A 1152 23.13 32.61 1.17
C GLY A 1152 22.04 31.82 0.43
N LEU A 1153 21.70 32.16 -0.83
CA LEU A 1153 20.64 31.52 -1.60
C LEU A 1153 21.20 30.72 -2.79
N TYR A 1154 20.91 29.43 -2.85
CA TYR A 1154 21.43 28.48 -3.85
C TYR A 1154 20.27 27.74 -4.55
N CYS A 1155 20.50 27.21 -5.75
CA CYS A 1155 19.49 26.46 -6.51
C CYS A 1155 20.10 25.29 -7.28
N VAL A 1156 19.46 24.12 -7.23
CA VAL A 1156 19.98 22.85 -7.79
C VAL A 1156 18.87 21.99 -8.40
N GLY A 1157 19.27 20.97 -9.16
CA GLY A 1157 18.34 20.03 -9.79
C GLY A 1157 17.52 20.69 -10.91
N GLU A 1158 16.28 20.22 -11.09
CA GLU A 1158 15.39 20.63 -12.19
C GLU A 1158 14.83 22.06 -12.02
N MET A 1159 15.10 22.72 -10.89
CA MET A 1159 14.78 24.14 -10.64
C MET A 1159 15.83 25.09 -11.23
N MET A 1160 17.02 24.59 -11.56
CA MET A 1160 18.11 25.32 -12.22
C MET A 1160 17.94 25.29 -13.74
N GLY A 1161 17.96 26.46 -14.38
CA GLY A 1161 17.88 26.60 -15.84
C GLY A 1161 19.24 26.61 -16.53
N GLY A 1162 19.23 26.44 -17.86
CA GLY A 1162 20.38 26.73 -18.74
C GLY A 1162 21.24 25.54 -19.16
N LEU A 1163 21.09 24.35 -18.56
CA LEU A 1163 21.75 23.12 -19.05
C LEU A 1163 21.04 22.51 -20.26
N PHE A 1164 19.71 22.45 -20.24
CA PHE A 1164 18.90 21.74 -21.22
C PHE A 1164 17.98 22.71 -21.97
N TYR A 1165 17.63 22.38 -23.21
CA TYR A 1165 16.91 23.29 -24.11
C TYR A 1165 15.74 22.64 -24.85
N ASP A 1166 15.95 22.09 -26.04
CA ASP A 1166 14.86 21.46 -26.80
C ASP A 1166 14.78 19.94 -26.55
N ASN A 1167 15.81 19.39 -25.92
CA ASN A 1167 16.00 17.99 -25.53
C ASN A 1167 17.15 17.92 -24.51
N TYR A 1168 17.41 16.74 -23.93
CA TYR A 1168 18.57 16.47 -23.07
C TYR A 1168 19.18 15.08 -23.36
N PRO A 1169 20.50 14.87 -23.23
CA PRO A 1169 21.10 13.55 -23.37
C PRO A 1169 20.77 12.71 -22.13
N GLY A 1170 20.17 11.53 -22.31
CA GLY A 1170 19.67 10.73 -21.19
C GLY A 1170 20.70 10.50 -20.07
N GLY A 1171 20.24 10.49 -18.83
CA GLY A 1171 21.03 10.33 -17.59
C GLY A 1171 21.78 11.57 -17.09
N SER A 1172 21.91 12.64 -17.90
CA SER A 1172 22.56 13.87 -17.44
C SER A 1172 21.75 14.64 -16.38
N GLY A 1173 20.43 14.44 -16.30
CA GLY A 1173 19.57 15.07 -15.29
C GLY A 1173 19.90 14.66 -13.85
N LEU A 1174 20.02 13.35 -13.58
CA LEU A 1174 20.44 12.87 -12.25
C LEU A 1174 21.88 13.29 -11.94
N THR A 1175 22.77 13.19 -12.93
CA THR A 1175 24.17 13.63 -12.83
C THR A 1175 24.26 15.10 -12.44
N SER A 1176 23.44 15.96 -13.07
CA SER A 1176 23.30 17.38 -12.73
C SER A 1176 22.79 17.59 -11.32
N GLY A 1177 21.78 16.82 -10.89
CA GLY A 1177 21.30 16.86 -9.52
C GLY A 1177 22.41 16.62 -8.51
N THR A 1178 23.22 15.56 -8.71
CA THR A 1178 24.32 15.21 -7.81
C THR A 1178 25.47 16.22 -7.85
N VAL A 1179 25.93 16.63 -9.04
CA VAL A 1179 27.06 17.57 -9.21
C VAL A 1179 26.72 18.94 -8.60
N PHE A 1180 25.59 19.54 -8.99
CA PHE A 1180 25.23 20.87 -8.49
C PHE A 1180 24.70 20.82 -7.06
N GLY A 1181 24.01 19.74 -6.67
CA GLY A 1181 23.66 19.46 -5.27
C GLY A 1181 24.90 19.49 -4.37
N ARG A 1182 25.93 18.73 -4.74
CA ARG A 1182 27.21 18.72 -4.03
C ARG A 1182 27.83 20.12 -3.96
N ARG A 1183 28.03 20.80 -5.09
CA ARG A 1183 28.59 22.17 -5.12
C ARG A 1183 27.83 23.15 -4.22
N ALA A 1184 26.49 23.09 -4.20
CA ALA A 1184 25.67 23.92 -3.34
C ALA A 1184 25.86 23.59 -1.86
N GLY A 1185 25.96 22.32 -1.49
CA GLY A 1185 26.23 21.88 -0.12
C GLY A 1185 27.57 22.41 0.40
N GLU A 1186 28.64 22.24 -0.38
CA GLU A 1186 29.98 22.76 -0.05
C GLU A 1186 29.97 24.29 0.13
N ALA A 1187 29.33 25.02 -0.80
CA ALA A 1187 29.27 26.48 -0.76
C ALA A 1187 28.39 27.01 0.39
N ALA A 1188 27.24 26.39 0.65
CA ALA A 1188 26.30 26.80 1.69
C ALA A 1188 26.88 26.56 3.10
N ALA A 1189 27.49 25.39 3.34
CA ALA A 1189 28.17 25.11 4.60
C ALA A 1189 29.33 26.08 4.86
N LYS A 1190 30.12 26.40 3.83
CA LYS A 1190 31.18 27.40 3.92
C LYS A 1190 30.62 28.79 4.26
N ALA A 1191 29.54 29.23 3.62
CA ALA A 1191 28.89 30.51 3.92
C ALA A 1191 28.36 30.55 5.37
N ALA A 1192 27.71 29.49 5.83
CA ALA A 1192 27.24 29.36 7.21
C ALA A 1192 28.39 29.42 8.23
N SER A 1193 29.55 28.84 7.93
CA SER A 1193 30.72 28.88 8.81
C SER A 1193 31.30 30.29 8.98
N VAL A 1194 31.30 31.12 7.93
CA VAL A 1194 31.85 32.49 7.99
C VAL A 1194 30.96 33.39 8.87
N ALA A 1195 29.65 33.23 8.79
CA ALA A 1195 28.66 33.94 9.61
C ALA A 1195 28.63 33.51 11.10
N SER A 1196 29.58 32.68 11.56
CA SER A 1196 29.75 32.31 12.97
C SER A 1196 31.04 32.88 13.60
N ARG A 1197 31.81 33.69 12.86
CA ARG A 1197 33.04 34.35 13.32
C ARG A 1197 32.97 35.90 13.28
N LEU A 1198 31.80 36.43 12.94
CA LEU A 1198 31.42 37.84 13.03
C LEU A 1198 30.36 37.97 14.14
#